data_AF-A0A963PLG5-F1
#
_entry.id   AF-A0A963PLG5-F1
#
_cell.length_a   1.000
_cell.length_b   1.000
_cell.length_c   1.000
_cell.angle_alpha   90.00
_cell.angle_beta   90.00
_cell.angle_gamma   90.00
#
_symmetry.space_group_name_H-M   'P 1'
#
loop_
_entity.id
_entity.type
_entity.pdbx_description
1 polymer ?
#
loop_
_entity_poly.entity_id
_entity_poly.type
_entity_poly.pdbx_seq_one_letter_code
_entity_poly.pdbx_strand_id
1 'polypeptide(L)'
;MDGMTLRWFSRDVNSRGTLVANALSDSVAEAIDTSRLERLRPLFDRTVKGERLFAIGLCSPDGRLLLATSAFPGTLTCRAALELSEQIDPRLALTGGAVHVGVHDVMGHLAAHDAAQQANAAADADAGPPALLGRLVLVHDMSFIELRSQDSRRYLIGLIAVLGLVFAVLTVVVAQLSWRGWVKGVRAIMRGEGLLSPLQTSADLAPFAADVRARLRDLEDEFRRQQGPQAEWTAQRLRTLLGTQLSGDQVIVVSNREPYIHERSDDGIVVKRPASGLVTAVEPVMRACSGTWIAHGSGSADREVVDSADRVRVPPGDDDYWLRRVWLTPEEEQGYYYGFANEGLWPLCHVAHVRPVFRESDWAAYRAVNQRFADAVVAEARSEDPIVLVQDYHFALLPAMVREKLPMATVLTFWHIPWPNPESFGICPWRREILQGMLGSTILGFHTRYHCKNFIETVDRYLEARIEHEHSTIAYQEKETLVESYPISIAWPSEQAAAAWPSIAECRRRVSERLALPADACIAVGVDRFDYTKGILERLNAVERMLEKWPGWVGRFVFVQVAAPTRGALDEYSAFQDRVQRVAKRINERFGRPGYQPVHLLAFHHEHDEVTELFRAADICVVTSLHDGMNLVCKEFVAARDDDLGVLILSRFAGAARELAEALIVNPYHVEETADALNRAATMPLAEQRERMASLRSTVREYNVFRWAGRMLNDAGRWRLRARIEARVRRHQTD
;
A
#
# COMPACT_ATOMS: atom_id res chain seq x y z
N MET A 1 37.99 12.97 3.74
CA MET A 1 36.59 13.41 3.77
C MET A 1 36.00 12.97 2.44
N ASP A 2 34.95 12.16 2.43
CA ASP A 2 34.37 11.67 1.16
C ASP A 2 33.75 12.83 0.39
N GLY A 3 34.09 12.94 -0.90
CA GLY A 3 33.55 14.01 -1.77
C GLY A 3 32.03 14.00 -1.87
N MET A 4 31.38 12.88 -1.54
CA MET A 4 29.93 12.75 -1.48
C MET A 4 29.32 13.47 -0.27
N THR A 5 29.92 13.31 0.91
CA THR A 5 29.48 13.97 2.16
C THR A 5 29.58 15.49 2.03
N LEU A 6 30.66 15.97 1.42
CA LEU A 6 30.91 17.39 1.22
C LEU A 6 29.91 18.05 0.26
N ARG A 7 29.58 17.37 -0.85
CA ARG A 7 28.54 17.84 -1.79
C ARG A 7 27.16 17.91 -1.15
N TRP A 8 26.84 16.96 -0.27
CA TRP A 8 25.57 16.97 0.45
C TRP A 8 25.44 18.21 1.35
N PHE A 9 26.48 18.50 2.15
CA PHE A 9 26.49 19.70 3.00
C PHE A 9 26.46 21.00 2.19
N SER A 10 27.17 21.08 1.07
CA SER A 10 27.13 22.26 0.20
C SER A 10 25.72 22.50 -0.38
N ARG A 11 24.97 21.45 -0.71
CA ARG A 11 23.58 21.56 -1.19
C ARG A 11 22.62 22.00 -0.08
N ASP A 12 22.76 21.46 1.13
CA ASP A 12 21.95 21.87 2.29
C ASP A 12 22.18 23.35 2.62
N VAL A 13 23.44 23.80 2.64
CA VAL A 13 23.79 25.21 2.89
C VAL A 13 23.22 26.13 1.82
N ASN A 14 23.32 25.76 0.53
CA ASN A 14 22.76 26.56 -0.56
C ASN A 14 21.23 26.66 -0.49
N SER A 15 20.54 25.55 -0.14
CA SER A 15 19.07 25.54 0.02
C SER A 15 18.61 26.44 1.16
N ARG A 16 19.35 26.47 2.28
CA ARG A 16 19.07 27.40 3.39
C ARG A 16 19.35 28.85 3.00
N GLY A 17 20.39 29.09 2.21
CA GLY A 17 20.69 30.40 1.61
C GLY A 17 19.51 30.96 0.83
N THR A 18 18.86 30.13 0.00
CA THR A 18 17.66 30.53 -0.76
C THR A 18 16.49 30.96 0.15
N LEU A 19 16.26 30.28 1.28
CA LEU A 19 15.20 30.66 2.22
C LEU A 19 15.48 32.03 2.86
N VAL A 20 16.75 32.28 3.23
CA VAL A 20 17.16 33.58 3.78
C VAL A 20 17.04 34.66 2.71
N ALA A 21 17.50 34.41 1.48
CA ALA A 21 17.39 35.37 0.39
C ALA A 21 15.93 35.73 0.07
N ASN A 22 15.03 34.74 0.00
CA ASN A 22 13.61 34.97 -0.23
C ASN A 22 12.96 35.79 0.89
N ALA A 23 13.30 35.50 2.16
CA ALA A 23 12.77 36.24 3.30
C ALA A 23 13.27 37.70 3.37
N LEU A 24 14.44 37.99 2.81
CA LEU A 24 15.01 39.34 2.74
C LEU A 24 14.64 40.08 1.45
N SER A 25 14.17 39.38 0.42
CA SER A 25 13.97 39.91 -0.94
C SER A 25 13.06 41.14 -0.97
N ASP A 26 11.89 41.07 -0.32
CA ASP A 26 10.91 42.17 -0.34
C ASP A 26 11.44 43.42 0.36
N SER A 27 12.09 43.26 1.51
CA SER A 27 12.70 44.37 2.25
C SER A 27 13.87 45.00 1.50
N VAL A 28 14.65 44.18 0.78
CA VAL A 28 15.77 44.65 -0.05
C VAL A 28 15.24 45.38 -1.30
N ALA A 29 14.21 44.84 -1.95
CA ALA A 29 13.56 45.48 -3.09
C ALA A 29 12.99 46.86 -2.73
N GLU A 30 12.26 46.96 -1.61
CA GLU A 30 11.71 48.23 -1.11
C GLU A 30 12.82 49.25 -0.77
N ALA A 31 13.91 48.80 -0.16
CA ALA A 31 15.03 49.69 0.19
C ALA A 31 15.82 50.19 -1.03
N ILE A 32 15.91 49.39 -2.10
CA ILE A 32 16.50 49.78 -3.38
C ILE A 32 15.58 50.79 -4.08
N ASP A 33 14.29 50.51 -4.16
CA ASP A 33 13.30 51.37 -4.81
C ASP A 33 13.19 52.75 -4.12
N THR A 34 13.18 52.77 -2.78
CA THR A 34 13.14 54.02 -2.00
C THR A 34 14.49 54.71 -1.82
N SER A 35 15.57 54.17 -2.42
CA SER A 35 16.96 54.68 -2.28
C SER A 35 17.44 54.83 -0.82
N ARG A 36 16.95 53.98 0.09
CA ARG A 36 17.25 54.01 1.54
C ARG A 36 18.00 52.78 2.02
N LEU A 37 19.12 52.47 1.36
CA LEU A 37 19.94 51.28 1.62
C LEU A 37 20.44 51.17 3.07
N GLU A 38 20.67 52.30 3.76
CA GLU A 38 21.14 52.29 5.17
C GLU A 38 20.14 51.63 6.14
N ARG A 39 18.86 51.53 5.78
CA ARG A 39 17.85 50.82 6.60
C ARG A 39 18.05 49.30 6.62
N LEU A 40 18.78 48.74 5.66
CA LEU A 40 19.05 47.30 5.59
C LEU A 40 20.17 46.85 6.52
N ARG A 41 21.04 47.76 6.98
CA ARG A 41 22.20 47.42 7.80
C ARG A 41 21.83 46.73 9.13
N PRO A 42 20.88 47.23 9.94
CA PRO A 42 20.43 46.56 11.17
C PRO A 42 19.69 45.24 10.93
N LEU A 43 19.15 45.05 9.72
CA LEU A 43 18.46 43.83 9.31
C LEU A 43 19.50 42.76 8.95
N PHE A 44 20.50 43.08 8.13
CA PHE A 44 21.60 42.17 7.81
C PHE A 44 22.41 41.78 9.06
N ASP A 45 22.73 42.73 9.94
CA ASP A 45 23.47 42.47 11.18
C ASP A 45 22.69 41.56 12.15
N ARG A 46 21.35 41.60 12.13
CA ARG A 46 20.52 40.65 12.90
C ARG A 46 20.49 39.27 12.27
N THR A 47 20.42 39.18 10.94
CA THR A 47 20.40 37.91 10.22
C THR A 47 21.72 37.14 10.35
N VAL A 48 22.87 37.86 10.38
CA VAL A 48 24.21 37.27 10.58
C VAL A 48 24.45 36.76 12.02
N LYS A 49 23.58 37.06 13.00
CA LYS A 49 23.68 36.46 14.35
C LYS A 49 23.28 34.98 14.41
N GLY A 50 22.76 34.40 13.32
CA GLY A 50 22.45 32.97 13.24
C GLY A 50 23.72 32.11 13.22
N GLU A 51 23.67 30.90 13.79
CA GLU A 51 24.84 30.04 14.08
C GLU A 51 25.75 29.67 12.89
N ARG A 52 25.40 29.99 11.64
CA ARG A 52 26.12 29.49 10.44
C ARG A 52 26.26 30.48 9.28
N LEU A 53 25.65 31.66 9.37
CA LEU A 53 25.76 32.69 8.33
C LEU A 53 26.86 33.66 8.76
N PHE A 54 27.97 33.65 8.02
CA PHE A 54 29.18 34.40 8.35
C PHE A 54 29.07 35.87 7.92
N ALA A 55 28.52 36.15 6.74
CA ALA A 55 28.34 37.51 6.23
C ALA A 55 27.28 37.60 5.14
N ILE A 56 26.71 38.79 4.96
CA ILE A 56 25.80 39.17 3.86
C ILE A 56 26.38 40.38 3.13
N GLY A 57 26.31 40.35 1.80
CA GLY A 57 26.57 41.48 0.90
C GLY A 57 25.43 41.68 -0.10
N LEU A 58 25.15 42.92 -0.47
CA LEU A 58 24.20 43.31 -1.50
C LEU A 58 24.95 43.97 -2.65
N CYS A 59 24.77 43.43 -3.85
CA CYS A 59 25.41 43.85 -5.08
C CYS A 59 24.40 44.48 -6.03
N SER A 60 24.79 45.53 -6.74
CA SER A 60 24.02 46.09 -7.84
C SER A 60 24.00 45.11 -9.03
N PRO A 61 23.05 45.27 -9.98
CA PRO A 61 23.04 44.49 -11.22
C PRO A 61 24.37 44.59 -12.01
N ASP A 62 25.01 45.77 -11.96
CA ASP A 62 26.33 46.01 -12.58
C ASP A 62 27.52 45.43 -11.81
N GLY A 63 27.27 44.73 -10.68
CA GLY A 63 28.29 44.07 -9.89
C GLY A 63 29.08 44.99 -8.96
N ARG A 64 28.52 46.15 -8.55
CA ARG A 64 29.10 47.02 -7.51
C ARG A 64 28.53 46.65 -6.15
N LEU A 65 29.38 46.56 -5.13
CA LEU A 65 28.91 46.30 -3.76
C LEU A 65 28.20 47.55 -3.22
N LEU A 66 26.90 47.43 -2.93
CA LEU A 66 26.04 48.50 -2.44
C LEU A 66 26.04 48.57 -0.92
N LEU A 67 25.96 47.42 -0.26
CA LEU A 67 25.95 47.30 1.19
C LEU A 67 26.54 45.97 1.61
N ALA A 68 27.27 45.93 2.73
CA ALA A 68 27.75 44.69 3.30
C ALA A 68 27.83 44.78 4.83
N THR A 69 27.71 43.61 5.45
CA THR A 69 27.98 43.41 6.88
C THR A 69 29.46 43.56 7.20
N SER A 70 29.79 43.87 8.45
CA SER A 70 31.17 44.14 8.88
C SER A 70 32.13 42.96 8.71
N ALA A 71 31.61 41.73 8.75
CA ALA A 71 32.37 40.50 8.57
C ALA A 71 32.52 40.08 7.09
N PHE A 72 31.97 40.85 6.14
CA PHE A 72 32.05 40.51 4.72
C PHE A 72 33.52 40.58 4.23
N PRO A 73 34.06 39.54 3.57
CA PRO A 73 35.47 39.51 3.19
C PRO A 73 35.80 40.61 2.18
N GLY A 74 36.74 41.49 2.51
CA GLY A 74 37.19 42.57 1.61
C GLY A 74 37.86 42.07 0.32
N THR A 75 38.29 40.80 0.29
CA THR A 75 38.85 40.13 -0.89
C THR A 75 37.79 39.59 -1.86
N LEU A 76 36.51 39.52 -1.43
CA LEU A 76 35.41 38.97 -2.22
C LEU A 76 34.65 40.09 -2.93
N THR A 77 34.91 40.28 -4.22
CA THR A 77 34.11 41.21 -5.05
C THR A 77 32.79 40.57 -5.47
N CYS A 78 31.76 41.37 -5.78
CA CYS A 78 30.48 40.86 -6.28
C CYS A 78 30.62 40.00 -7.55
N ARG A 79 31.55 40.35 -8.44
CA ARG A 79 31.86 39.56 -9.63
C ARG A 79 32.51 38.22 -9.27
N ALA A 80 33.51 38.25 -8.38
CA ALA A 80 34.16 37.04 -7.91
C ALA A 80 33.20 36.12 -7.14
N ALA A 81 32.23 36.67 -6.40
CA ALA A 81 31.20 35.89 -5.72
C ALA A 81 30.28 35.15 -6.68
N LEU A 82 29.87 35.80 -7.79
CA LEU A 82 29.06 35.19 -8.83
C LEU A 82 29.80 34.05 -9.52
N GLU A 83 31.04 34.32 -9.98
CA GLU A 83 31.89 33.31 -10.62
C GLU A 83 32.16 32.12 -9.69
N LEU A 84 32.34 32.36 -8.40
CA LEU A 84 32.54 31.31 -7.42
C LEU A 84 31.26 30.47 -7.24
N SER A 85 30.08 31.11 -7.17
CA SER A 85 28.80 30.43 -6.96
C SER A 85 28.39 29.47 -8.08
N GLU A 86 28.88 29.69 -9.30
CA GLU A 86 28.63 28.84 -10.46
C GLU A 86 29.55 27.59 -10.50
N GLN A 87 30.58 27.54 -9.66
CA GLN A 87 31.46 26.39 -9.59
C GLN A 87 30.78 25.21 -8.90
N ILE A 88 31.20 23.99 -9.24
CA ILE A 88 30.72 22.73 -8.63
C ILE A 88 30.91 22.73 -7.10
N ASP A 89 31.85 23.55 -6.61
CA ASP A 89 32.20 23.66 -5.21
C ASP A 89 32.54 25.12 -4.84
N PRO A 90 31.53 25.94 -4.53
CA PRO A 90 31.68 27.39 -4.41
C PRO A 90 32.23 27.76 -3.02
N ARG A 91 33.50 27.41 -2.77
CA ARG A 91 34.19 27.61 -1.50
C ARG A 91 35.31 28.64 -1.60
N LEU A 92 35.37 29.53 -0.61
CA LEU A 92 36.46 30.48 -0.42
C LEU A 92 37.23 30.10 0.85
N ALA A 93 38.55 29.94 0.73
CA ALA A 93 39.41 29.75 1.89
C ALA A 93 39.73 31.10 2.54
N LEU A 94 39.31 31.29 3.78
CA LEU A 94 39.69 32.44 4.60
C LEU A 94 40.65 31.99 5.71
N THR A 95 41.38 32.93 6.30
CA THR A 95 42.33 32.66 7.40
C THR A 95 41.69 32.01 8.64
N GLY A 96 40.35 32.03 8.77
CA GLY A 96 39.59 31.40 9.85
C GLY A 96 38.86 30.09 9.49
N GLY A 97 38.95 29.61 8.24
CA GLY A 97 38.25 28.41 7.78
C GLY A 97 37.71 28.53 6.35
N ALA A 98 37.25 27.42 5.78
CA ALA A 98 36.54 27.45 4.51
C ALA A 98 35.13 28.02 4.69
N VAL A 99 34.72 28.92 3.80
CA VAL A 99 33.36 29.44 3.73
C VAL A 99 32.71 29.07 2.39
N HIS A 100 31.41 28.86 2.40
CA HIS A 100 30.59 28.63 1.20
C HIS A 100 29.91 29.93 0.77
N VAL A 101 29.95 30.24 -0.53
CA VAL A 101 29.40 31.48 -1.09
C VAL A 101 28.20 31.16 -1.97
N GLY A 102 27.02 31.63 -1.57
CA GLY A 102 25.78 31.57 -2.35
C GLY A 102 25.42 32.95 -2.90
N VAL A 103 24.94 33.01 -4.14
CA VAL A 103 24.45 34.25 -4.77
C VAL A 103 23.00 34.06 -5.18
N HIS A 104 22.15 35.02 -4.81
CA HIS A 104 20.70 34.96 -5.04
C HIS A 104 20.22 36.27 -5.66
N ASP A 105 19.46 36.17 -6.75
CA ASP A 105 18.90 37.32 -7.46
C ASP A 105 17.70 37.90 -6.68
N VAL A 106 17.63 39.23 -6.61
CA VAL A 106 16.51 39.98 -6.03
C VAL A 106 15.77 40.67 -7.17
N MET A 107 14.52 40.27 -7.38
CA MET A 107 13.67 40.74 -8.48
C MET A 107 12.62 41.73 -7.96
N GLY A 108 12.25 42.73 -8.76
CA GLY A 108 11.16 43.64 -8.44
C GLY A 108 10.86 44.63 -9.57
N HIS A 109 9.95 45.58 -9.32
CA HIS A 109 9.51 46.55 -10.31
C HIS A 109 10.16 47.91 -10.02
N LEU A 110 10.93 48.45 -10.97
CA LEU A 110 11.49 49.80 -10.85
C LEU A 110 10.37 50.81 -11.08
N ALA A 111 10.05 51.64 -10.07
CA ALA A 111 9.24 52.82 -10.31
C ALA A 111 10.04 53.79 -11.21
N ALA A 112 9.52 54.08 -12.41
CA ALA A 112 10.11 55.02 -13.35
C ALA A 112 10.05 56.45 -12.78
N HIS A 113 11.02 56.80 -11.94
CA HIS A 113 11.04 58.08 -11.23
C HIS A 113 11.54 59.27 -12.04
N ASP A 114 11.86 59.11 -13.34
CA ASP A 114 12.38 60.19 -14.20
C ASP A 114 11.49 60.57 -15.41
N ALA A 115 10.17 60.31 -15.34
CA ALA A 115 9.23 60.77 -16.39
C ALA A 115 7.98 61.49 -15.87
N ALA A 116 8.00 62.00 -14.63
CA ALA A 116 6.85 62.69 -14.04
C ALA A 116 6.86 64.21 -14.31
N GLN A 117 6.75 64.60 -15.59
CA GLN A 117 6.21 65.92 -15.94
C GLN A 117 5.42 65.89 -17.24
N GLN A 118 4.51 64.93 -17.42
CA GLN A 118 3.30 65.10 -18.22
C GLN A 118 2.31 63.95 -18.02
N ALA A 119 1.03 64.34 -17.96
CA ALA A 119 -0.18 63.51 -17.99
C ALA A 119 -0.68 62.91 -16.65
N ASN A 120 -1.67 63.62 -16.07
CA ASN A 120 -2.74 63.03 -15.28
C ASN A 120 -3.59 62.11 -16.18
N ALA A 121 -3.55 60.80 -15.95
CA ALA A 121 -4.62 59.88 -16.33
C ALA A 121 -4.53 58.58 -15.52
N ALA A 122 -5.67 58.20 -14.94
CA ALA A 122 -6.14 56.87 -14.55
C ALA A 122 -5.16 55.88 -13.88
N ALA A 123 -5.54 55.50 -12.65
CA ALA A 123 -5.07 54.31 -11.97
C ALA A 123 -5.42 53.05 -12.77
N ASP A 124 -4.38 52.40 -13.30
CA ASP A 124 -4.21 50.94 -13.44
C ASP A 124 -2.79 50.72 -13.97
N ALA A 125 -1.82 50.66 -13.06
CA ALA A 125 -0.44 50.38 -13.40
C ALA A 125 -0.27 48.85 -13.55
N ASP A 126 -0.40 48.37 -14.78
CA ASP A 126 0.09 47.04 -15.16
C ASP A 126 1.62 47.05 -14.97
N ALA A 127 2.09 46.43 -13.89
CA ALA A 127 3.49 46.39 -13.55
C ALA A 127 4.22 45.51 -14.59
N GLY A 128 5.06 46.13 -15.42
CA GLY A 128 5.88 45.42 -16.41
C GLY A 128 6.72 44.30 -15.78
N PRO A 129 7.29 43.37 -16.59
CA PRO A 129 7.96 42.17 -16.09
C PRO A 129 9.01 42.51 -15.02
N PRO A 130 9.13 41.69 -13.95
CA PRO A 130 10.05 41.97 -12.85
C PRO A 130 11.49 42.06 -13.38
N ALA A 131 12.17 43.16 -13.03
CA ALA A 131 13.55 43.41 -13.39
C ALA A 131 14.48 43.01 -12.24
N LEU A 132 15.72 42.66 -12.56
CA LEU A 132 16.75 42.38 -11.55
C LEU A 132 17.15 43.68 -10.85
N LEU A 133 16.81 43.80 -9.57
CA LEU A 133 17.12 44.98 -8.75
C LEU A 133 18.51 44.89 -8.12
N GLY A 134 18.99 43.67 -7.84
CA GLY A 134 20.30 43.42 -7.25
C GLY A 134 20.52 41.95 -6.92
N ARG A 135 21.69 41.63 -6.35
CA ARG A 135 22.05 40.26 -5.94
C ARG A 135 22.49 40.23 -4.49
N LEU A 136 21.95 39.29 -3.72
CA LEU A 136 22.37 39.00 -2.36
C LEU A 136 23.46 37.93 -2.38
N VAL A 137 24.60 38.25 -1.79
CA VAL A 137 25.73 37.34 -1.57
C VAL A 137 25.71 36.89 -0.12
N LEU A 138 25.49 35.60 0.10
CA LEU A 138 25.47 34.97 1.42
C LEU A 138 26.71 34.13 1.62
N VAL A 139 27.48 34.41 2.67
CA VAL A 139 28.70 33.70 3.04
C VAL A 139 28.41 32.84 4.27
N HIS A 140 28.61 31.53 4.18
CA HIS A 140 28.33 30.57 5.25
C HIS A 140 29.61 29.88 5.75
N ASP A 141 29.71 29.61 7.05
CA ASP A 141 30.87 28.93 7.63
C ASP A 141 30.80 27.40 7.43
N MET A 142 31.87 26.80 6.89
CA MET A 142 32.00 25.36 6.65
C MET A 142 33.00 24.66 7.59
N SER A 143 33.64 25.40 8.51
CA SER A 143 34.65 24.88 9.45
C SER A 143 34.16 23.71 10.32
N PHE A 144 32.85 23.63 10.59
CA PHE A 144 32.25 22.55 11.39
C PHE A 144 32.34 21.15 10.74
N ILE A 145 32.45 21.08 9.41
CA ILE A 145 32.46 19.81 8.66
C ILE A 145 33.82 19.11 8.84
N GLU A 146 34.88 19.90 8.96
CA GLU A 146 36.26 19.42 9.06
C GLU A 146 36.54 18.79 10.44
N LEU A 147 35.99 19.38 11.51
CA LEU A 147 36.10 18.88 12.87
C LEU A 147 35.35 17.54 13.06
N ARG A 148 34.16 17.41 12.49
CA ARG A 148 33.30 16.22 12.70
C ARG A 148 33.80 14.96 11.97
N SER A 149 34.62 15.13 10.92
CA SER A 149 35.20 14.02 10.16
C SER A 149 36.36 13.32 10.87
N GLN A 150 37.08 13.99 11.78
CA GLN A 150 38.23 13.39 12.47
C GLN A 150 37.82 12.50 13.65
N ASP A 151 36.80 12.90 14.41
CA ASP A 151 36.32 12.14 15.56
C ASP A 151 35.74 10.78 15.13
N SER A 152 34.96 10.78 14.05
CA SER A 152 34.35 9.57 13.48
C SER A 152 35.40 8.50 13.13
N ARG A 153 36.59 8.92 12.66
CA ARG A 153 37.68 8.00 12.30
C ARG A 153 38.35 7.38 13.53
N ARG A 154 38.48 8.14 14.64
CA ARG A 154 39.08 7.62 15.89
C ARG A 154 38.18 6.57 16.55
N TYR A 155 36.87 6.78 16.56
CA TYR A 155 35.92 5.81 17.13
C TYR A 155 35.90 4.49 16.34
N LEU A 156 35.97 4.55 15.01
CA LEU A 156 35.99 3.36 14.17
C LEU A 156 37.22 2.47 14.42
N ILE A 157 38.39 3.09 14.55
CA ILE A 157 39.64 2.37 14.84
C ILE A 157 39.58 1.71 16.23
N GLY A 158 39.03 2.42 17.23
CA GLY A 158 38.83 1.87 18.57
C GLY A 158 37.91 0.65 18.58
N LEU A 159 36.79 0.72 17.84
CA LEU A 159 35.84 -0.38 17.71
C LEU A 159 36.47 -1.65 17.13
N ILE A 160 37.27 -1.52 16.07
CA ILE A 160 37.95 -2.64 15.41
C ILE A 160 38.95 -3.31 16.36
N ALA A 161 39.69 -2.52 17.15
CA ALA A 161 40.63 -3.06 18.13
C ALA A 161 39.95 -3.89 19.23
N VAL A 162 38.79 -3.43 19.72
CA VAL A 162 38.00 -4.16 20.73
C VAL A 162 37.44 -5.47 20.17
N LEU A 163 36.89 -5.44 18.95
CA LEU A 163 36.40 -6.64 18.27
C LEU A 163 37.51 -7.68 18.09
N GLY A 164 38.71 -7.26 17.68
CA GLY A 164 39.87 -8.14 17.56
C GLY A 164 40.25 -8.81 18.89
N LEU A 165 40.21 -8.07 20.00
CA LEU A 165 40.49 -8.61 21.33
C LEU A 165 39.44 -9.66 21.75
N VAL A 166 38.16 -9.38 21.52
CA VAL A 166 37.06 -10.32 21.83
C VAL A 166 37.22 -11.62 21.06
N PHE A 167 37.53 -11.55 19.76
CA PHE A 167 37.79 -12.74 18.95
C PHE A 167 38.98 -13.56 19.46
N ALA A 168 40.09 -12.90 19.85
CA ALA A 168 41.24 -13.59 20.40
C ALA A 168 40.89 -14.35 21.69
N VAL A 169 40.15 -13.72 22.60
CA VAL A 169 39.70 -14.35 23.86
C VAL A 169 38.76 -15.53 23.59
N LEU A 170 37.80 -15.35 22.68
CA LEU A 170 36.84 -16.40 22.30
C LEU A 170 37.57 -17.63 21.74
N THR A 171 38.58 -17.39 20.91
CA THR A 171 39.38 -18.46 20.29
C THR A 171 40.14 -19.27 21.34
N VAL A 172 40.71 -18.61 22.35
CA VAL A 172 41.39 -19.28 23.48
C VAL A 172 40.42 -20.11 24.32
N VAL A 173 39.22 -19.58 24.58
CA VAL A 173 38.18 -20.30 25.35
C VAL A 173 37.70 -21.55 24.61
N VAL A 174 37.45 -21.44 23.30
CA VAL A 174 37.05 -22.59 22.46
C VAL A 174 38.16 -23.65 22.43
N ALA A 175 39.42 -23.24 22.29
CA ALA A 175 40.55 -24.17 22.30
C ALA A 175 40.67 -24.91 23.66
N GLN A 176 40.47 -24.23 24.78
CA GLN A 176 40.49 -24.86 26.11
C GLN A 176 39.32 -25.83 26.34
N LEU A 177 38.12 -25.48 25.88
CA LEU A 177 36.93 -26.34 26.00
C LEU A 177 37.06 -27.60 25.13
N SER A 178 37.61 -27.47 23.93
CA SER A 178 37.90 -28.59 23.03
C SER A 178 38.91 -29.57 23.65
N TRP A 179 40.01 -29.06 24.22
CA TRP A 179 41.02 -29.90 24.88
C TRP A 179 40.45 -30.64 26.10
N ARG A 180 39.61 -29.98 26.90
CA ARG A 180 38.94 -30.59 28.07
C ARG A 180 37.89 -31.63 27.67
N GLY A 181 37.19 -31.42 26.55
CA GLY A 181 36.22 -32.38 25.99
C GLY A 181 36.90 -33.65 25.47
N TRP A 182 38.03 -33.51 24.78
CA TRP A 182 38.74 -34.63 24.18
C TRP A 182 39.39 -35.56 25.22
N VAL A 183 39.97 -35.01 26.29
CA VAL A 183 40.55 -35.80 27.40
C VAL A 183 39.49 -36.61 28.16
N LYS A 184 38.24 -36.11 28.26
CA LYS A 184 37.12 -36.87 28.84
C LYS A 184 36.62 -37.97 27.91
N GLY A 185 36.59 -37.74 26.60
CA GLY A 185 36.20 -38.75 25.60
C GLY A 185 37.17 -39.93 25.52
N VAL A 186 38.48 -39.68 25.55
CA VAL A 186 39.51 -40.74 25.52
C VAL A 186 39.49 -41.61 26.79
N ARG A 187 39.15 -41.04 27.95
CA ARG A 187 39.04 -41.78 29.21
C ARG A 187 37.76 -42.64 29.29
N ALA A 188 36.70 -42.27 28.57
CA ALA A 188 35.46 -43.06 28.46
C ALA A 188 35.65 -44.25 27.50
N ILE A 189 36.38 -44.07 26.40
CA ILE A 189 36.68 -45.14 25.43
C ILE A 189 37.58 -46.23 26.03
N MET A 190 38.52 -45.88 26.92
CA MET A 190 39.36 -46.87 27.64
C MET A 190 38.62 -47.69 28.71
N ARG A 191 37.35 -47.38 29.03
CA ARG A 191 36.53 -48.15 29.99
C ARG A 191 35.49 -49.06 29.32
N GLY A 192 35.45 -49.11 27.98
CA GLY A 192 34.69 -50.13 27.25
C GLY A 192 33.16 -49.97 27.29
N GLU A 193 32.63 -48.75 27.40
CA GLU A 193 31.19 -48.50 27.28
C GLU A 193 30.89 -47.82 25.94
N GLY A 194 30.07 -48.51 25.14
CA GLY A 194 29.74 -48.15 23.76
C GLY A 194 28.93 -46.85 23.64
N LEU A 195 29.14 -46.17 22.51
CA LEU A 195 28.32 -45.07 22.04
C LEU A 195 26.89 -45.58 21.74
N LEU A 196 25.89 -44.86 22.27
CA LEU A 196 24.45 -44.91 22.00
C LEU A 196 23.60 -45.42 23.18
N SER A 197 23.07 -44.46 23.94
CA SER A 197 21.80 -44.57 24.67
C SER A 197 21.10 -43.20 24.60
N PRO A 198 19.76 -43.14 24.44
CA PRO A 198 19.05 -41.91 24.11
C PRO A 198 19.02 -40.97 25.33
N LEU A 199 19.29 -39.69 25.08
CA LEU A 199 19.26 -38.62 26.08
C LEU A 199 17.86 -38.52 26.72
N GLN A 200 17.73 -39.08 27.92
CA GLN A 200 16.74 -38.65 28.89
C GLN A 200 17.05 -37.19 29.26
N THR A 201 16.10 -36.31 29.01
CA THR A 201 16.11 -34.91 29.44
C THR A 201 16.12 -34.86 30.98
N SER A 202 17.29 -34.65 31.56
CA SER A 202 17.44 -34.38 32.99
C SER A 202 16.79 -33.04 33.36
N ALA A 203 15.97 -33.05 34.42
CA ALA A 203 15.27 -31.89 34.97
C ALA A 203 16.20 -30.71 35.35
N ASP A 204 17.51 -30.94 35.44
CA ASP A 204 18.52 -29.94 35.80
C ASP A 204 18.88 -28.95 34.67
N LEU A 205 18.44 -29.18 33.43
CA LEU A 205 18.72 -28.29 32.28
C LEU A 205 17.59 -27.30 31.97
N ALA A 206 16.45 -27.38 32.67
CA ALA A 206 15.31 -26.48 32.48
C ALA A 206 15.65 -24.98 32.64
N PRO A 207 16.43 -24.54 33.66
CA PRO A 207 16.78 -23.12 33.79
C PRO A 207 17.75 -22.66 32.70
N PHE A 208 18.67 -23.52 32.26
CA PHE A 208 19.63 -23.19 31.20
C PHE A 208 18.97 -23.14 29.81
N ALA A 209 17.99 -24.01 29.56
CA ALA A 209 17.20 -23.96 28.33
C ALA A 209 16.27 -22.73 28.26
N ALA A 210 15.85 -22.19 29.42
CA ALA A 210 15.12 -20.94 29.50
C ALA A 210 16.04 -19.73 29.24
N ASP A 211 17.25 -19.72 29.81
CA ASP A 211 18.25 -18.66 29.57
C ASP A 211 18.79 -18.67 28.14
N VAL A 212 19.02 -19.84 27.54
CA VAL A 212 19.41 -19.95 26.13
C VAL A 212 18.28 -19.47 25.21
N ARG A 213 17.02 -19.80 25.53
CA ARG A 213 15.86 -19.25 24.80
C ARG A 213 15.71 -17.75 24.99
N ALA A 214 16.00 -17.22 26.17
CA ALA A 214 15.98 -15.78 26.44
C ALA A 214 17.09 -15.06 25.67
N ARG A 215 18.31 -15.59 25.66
CA ARG A 215 19.44 -15.03 24.91
C ARG A 215 19.28 -15.14 23.39
N LEU A 216 18.64 -16.20 22.90
CA LEU A 216 18.26 -16.33 21.49
C LEU A 216 17.19 -15.28 21.11
N ARG A 217 16.22 -15.01 21.99
CA ARG A 217 15.24 -13.94 21.79
C ARG A 217 15.88 -12.56 21.82
N ASP A 218 16.83 -12.30 22.72
CA ASP A 218 17.58 -11.04 22.76
C ASP A 218 18.40 -10.81 21.49
N LEU A 219 19.06 -11.87 20.99
CA LEU A 219 19.79 -11.84 19.71
C LEU A 219 18.86 -11.64 18.51
N GLU A 220 17.70 -12.29 18.49
CA GLU A 220 16.66 -12.02 17.49
C GLU A 220 16.15 -10.58 17.56
N ASP A 221 15.97 -10.01 18.76
CA ASP A 221 15.52 -8.64 18.96
C ASP A 221 16.62 -7.60 18.60
N GLU A 222 17.90 -7.95 18.75
CA GLU A 222 19.01 -7.17 18.20
C GLU A 222 19.09 -7.26 16.68
N PHE A 223 18.85 -8.43 16.10
CA PHE A 223 18.76 -8.61 14.64
C PHE A 223 17.57 -7.83 14.04
N ARG A 224 16.42 -7.79 14.73
CA ARG A 224 15.25 -6.95 14.37
C ARG A 224 15.58 -5.46 14.37
N ARG A 225 16.38 -4.99 15.34
CA ARG A 225 16.85 -3.59 15.39
C ARG A 225 17.83 -3.27 14.27
N GLN A 226 18.62 -4.24 13.81
CA GLN A 226 19.53 -4.09 12.68
C GLN A 226 18.83 -4.08 11.31
N GLN A 227 17.67 -4.74 11.15
CA GLN A 227 16.98 -4.82 9.84
C GLN A 227 16.20 -3.56 9.41
N GLY A 228 15.96 -2.60 10.31
CA GLY A 228 15.32 -1.33 9.98
C GLY A 228 13.93 -1.41 9.31
N PRO A 229 13.30 -0.25 9.02
CA PRO A 229 12.04 -0.16 8.27
C PRO A 229 12.15 -0.54 6.77
N GLN A 230 13.36 -0.85 6.27
CA GLN A 230 13.67 -0.92 4.83
C GLN A 230 13.71 -2.34 4.22
N ALA A 231 13.50 -3.40 4.98
CA ALA A 231 13.35 -4.72 4.38
C ALA A 231 12.02 -4.81 3.60
N GLU A 232 12.01 -5.38 2.40
CA GLU A 232 10.77 -5.64 1.66
C GLU A 232 9.85 -6.60 2.45
N TRP A 233 8.53 -6.44 2.31
CA TRP A 233 7.58 -7.38 2.91
C TRP A 233 7.46 -8.63 2.03
N THR A 234 7.86 -9.78 2.58
CA THR A 234 7.84 -11.08 1.90
C THR A 234 7.10 -12.12 2.72
N ALA A 235 6.73 -13.24 2.09
CA ALA A 235 6.15 -14.38 2.78
C ALA A 235 7.02 -14.87 3.95
N GLN A 236 8.35 -14.91 3.78
CA GLN A 236 9.28 -15.34 4.83
C GLN A 236 9.31 -14.37 6.02
N ARG A 237 9.24 -13.07 5.76
CA ARG A 237 9.16 -12.06 6.82
C ARG A 237 7.86 -12.20 7.60
N LEU A 238 6.74 -12.41 6.92
CA LEU A 238 5.45 -12.66 7.55
C LEU A 238 5.47 -13.92 8.42
N ARG A 239 6.03 -15.03 7.92
CA ARG A 239 6.27 -16.26 8.71
C ARG A 239 7.06 -16.00 9.98
N THR A 240 8.13 -15.20 9.86
CA THR A 240 8.98 -14.85 11.01
C THR A 240 8.20 -14.01 12.04
N LEU A 241 7.38 -13.06 11.59
CA LEU A 241 6.51 -12.26 12.46
C LEU A 241 5.50 -13.14 13.21
N LEU A 242 4.87 -14.10 12.51
CA LEU A 242 3.94 -15.06 13.11
C LEU A 242 4.64 -15.93 14.17
N GLY A 243 5.81 -16.50 13.86
CA GLY A 243 6.55 -17.35 14.79
C GLY A 243 7.02 -16.61 16.06
N THR A 244 7.33 -15.32 15.93
CA THR A 244 7.90 -14.52 17.01
C THR A 244 6.87 -13.79 17.89
N GLN A 245 5.81 -13.23 17.29
CA GLN A 245 4.80 -12.47 18.03
C GLN A 245 3.59 -13.31 18.46
N LEU A 246 3.31 -14.37 17.71
CA LEU A 246 2.13 -15.22 17.86
C LEU A 246 2.55 -16.67 18.12
N SER A 247 3.71 -16.88 18.74
CA SER A 247 4.42 -18.16 18.96
C SER A 247 3.51 -19.38 19.22
N GLY A 248 3.13 -20.09 18.14
CA GLY A 248 2.34 -21.32 18.18
C GLY A 248 0.82 -21.13 18.17
N ASP A 249 0.32 -19.90 18.01
CA ASP A 249 -1.10 -19.59 17.92
C ASP A 249 -1.67 -20.11 16.60
N GLN A 250 -2.75 -20.88 16.70
CA GLN A 250 -3.47 -21.36 15.54
C GLN A 250 -4.13 -20.20 14.79
N VAL A 251 -3.86 -20.12 13.49
CA VAL A 251 -4.50 -19.17 12.59
C VAL A 251 -5.62 -19.87 11.83
N ILE A 252 -6.84 -19.35 11.95
CA ILE A 252 -8.04 -19.84 11.25
C ILE A 252 -8.56 -18.71 10.36
N VAL A 253 -8.60 -18.91 9.05
CA VAL A 253 -9.25 -17.98 8.12
C VAL A 253 -10.66 -18.47 7.82
N VAL A 254 -11.62 -17.55 7.74
CA VAL A 254 -13.01 -17.84 7.37
C VAL A 254 -13.42 -16.94 6.22
N SER A 255 -13.81 -17.52 5.07
CA SER A 255 -14.32 -16.75 3.93
C SER A 255 -15.41 -17.52 3.19
N ASN A 256 -16.32 -16.81 2.53
CA ASN A 256 -17.41 -17.47 1.82
C ASN A 256 -16.88 -18.30 0.65
N ARG A 257 -15.93 -17.73 -0.11
CA ARG A 257 -15.29 -18.42 -1.24
C ARG A 257 -14.12 -19.26 -0.75
N GLU A 258 -14.03 -20.49 -1.24
CA GLU A 258 -12.88 -21.36 -1.07
C GLU A 258 -11.76 -21.03 -2.08
N PRO A 259 -10.50 -21.37 -1.79
CA PRO A 259 -9.38 -21.14 -2.70
C PRO A 259 -9.26 -22.16 -3.84
N TYR A 260 -9.82 -23.37 -3.67
CA TYR A 260 -9.70 -24.49 -4.60
C TYR A 260 -11.03 -25.24 -4.72
N ILE A 261 -11.59 -25.28 -5.93
CA ILE A 261 -12.87 -25.93 -6.23
C ILE A 261 -12.58 -27.23 -6.99
N HIS A 262 -13.15 -28.36 -6.56
CA HIS A 262 -13.04 -29.63 -7.26
C HIS A 262 -14.31 -29.86 -8.07
N GLU A 263 -14.16 -29.91 -9.39
CA GLU A 263 -15.24 -30.17 -10.32
C GLU A 263 -15.11 -31.56 -10.95
N ARG A 264 -16.26 -32.20 -11.14
CA ARG A 264 -16.37 -33.37 -12.00
C ARG A 264 -16.14 -32.98 -13.45
N SER A 265 -15.25 -33.69 -14.12
CA SER A 265 -15.07 -33.70 -15.56
C SER A 265 -15.17 -35.14 -16.09
N ASP A 266 -15.28 -35.29 -17.41
CA ASP A 266 -15.28 -36.60 -18.08
C ASP A 266 -13.97 -37.37 -17.83
N ASP A 267 -12.86 -36.64 -17.65
CA ASP A 267 -11.52 -37.19 -17.40
C ASP A 267 -11.18 -37.34 -15.90
N GLY A 268 -12.15 -37.14 -15.00
CA GLY A 268 -11.98 -37.25 -13.54
C GLY A 268 -12.21 -35.93 -12.80
N ILE A 269 -11.59 -35.78 -11.63
CA ILE A 269 -11.75 -34.58 -10.80
C ILE A 269 -10.70 -33.54 -11.21
N VAL A 270 -11.16 -32.35 -11.62
CA VAL A 270 -10.30 -31.23 -12.01
C VAL A 270 -10.39 -30.14 -10.94
N VAL A 271 -9.25 -29.56 -10.58
CA VAL A 271 -9.17 -28.45 -9.63
C VAL A 271 -9.21 -27.13 -10.38
N LYS A 272 -10.18 -26.28 -10.04
CA LYS A 272 -10.30 -24.91 -10.55
C LYS A 272 -10.02 -23.89 -9.45
N ARG A 273 -9.39 -22.78 -9.84
CA ARG A 273 -9.20 -21.61 -8.97
C ARG A 273 -10.28 -20.57 -9.28
N PRO A 274 -11.05 -20.11 -8.28
CA PRO A 274 -12.08 -19.12 -8.55
C PRO A 274 -11.49 -17.73 -8.83
N ALA A 275 -12.11 -16.98 -9.75
CA ALA A 275 -11.81 -15.55 -9.96
C ALA A 275 -12.29 -14.72 -8.75
N SER A 276 -11.45 -14.60 -7.72
CA SER A 276 -11.74 -13.85 -6.51
C SER A 276 -10.50 -13.11 -5.99
N GLY A 277 -10.54 -11.77 -6.02
CA GLY A 277 -9.45 -10.95 -5.51
C GLY A 277 -9.15 -11.18 -4.01
N LEU A 278 -10.15 -11.60 -3.23
CA LEU A 278 -9.96 -12.01 -1.84
C LEU A 278 -9.09 -13.27 -1.75
N VAL A 279 -9.37 -14.28 -2.58
CA VAL A 279 -8.60 -15.53 -2.59
C VAL A 279 -7.15 -15.25 -3.00
N THR A 280 -6.96 -14.50 -4.10
CA THR A 280 -5.64 -14.09 -4.59
C THR A 280 -4.80 -13.39 -3.51
N ALA A 281 -5.43 -12.58 -2.67
CA ALA A 281 -4.73 -11.86 -1.61
C ALA A 281 -4.48 -12.71 -0.35
N VAL A 282 -5.46 -13.51 0.09
CA VAL A 282 -5.39 -14.21 1.38
C VAL A 282 -4.62 -15.53 1.28
N GLU A 283 -4.58 -16.19 0.11
CA GLU A 283 -3.87 -17.46 -0.04
C GLU A 283 -2.37 -17.38 0.28
N PRO A 284 -1.59 -16.41 -0.24
CA PRO A 284 -0.18 -16.30 0.12
C PRO A 284 0.04 -16.12 1.63
N VAL A 285 -0.90 -15.47 2.31
CA VAL A 285 -0.90 -15.32 3.77
C VAL A 285 -1.17 -16.68 4.43
N MET A 286 -2.13 -17.45 3.95
CA MET A 286 -2.42 -18.79 4.49
C MET A 286 -1.29 -19.79 4.30
N ARG A 287 -0.63 -19.79 3.13
CA ARG A 287 0.57 -20.59 2.87
C ARG A 287 1.74 -20.19 3.78
N ALA A 288 1.76 -18.97 4.29
CA ALA A 288 2.72 -18.54 5.30
C ALA A 288 2.33 -18.98 6.73
N CYS A 289 1.03 -19.04 7.05
CA CYS A 289 0.56 -19.36 8.39
C CYS A 289 0.46 -20.88 8.68
N SER A 290 0.35 -21.74 7.66
CA SER A 290 0.08 -23.19 7.81
C SER A 290 -1.16 -23.51 8.68
N GLY A 291 -2.19 -22.66 8.59
CA GLY A 291 -3.41 -22.74 9.40
C GLY A 291 -4.54 -23.57 8.79
N THR A 292 -5.77 -23.32 9.26
CA THR A 292 -7.00 -23.87 8.66
C THR A 292 -7.77 -22.76 7.95
N TRP A 293 -8.17 -22.97 6.71
CA TRP A 293 -9.09 -22.12 5.98
C TRP A 293 -10.47 -22.77 5.98
N ILE A 294 -11.47 -22.12 6.57
CA ILE A 294 -12.87 -22.55 6.56
C ILE A 294 -13.62 -21.80 5.44
N ALA A 295 -14.25 -22.52 4.51
CA ALA A 295 -15.00 -21.93 3.40
C ALA A 295 -16.19 -22.78 2.95
N HIS A 296 -17.10 -22.20 2.17
CA HIS A 296 -18.19 -22.96 1.53
C HIS A 296 -17.62 -23.85 0.43
N GLY A 297 -17.92 -25.15 0.49
CA GLY A 297 -17.59 -26.11 -0.58
C GLY A 297 -18.63 -26.10 -1.69
N SER A 298 -18.25 -25.60 -2.86
CA SER A 298 -19.16 -25.29 -3.97
C SER A 298 -19.00 -26.20 -5.20
N GLY A 299 -17.92 -26.97 -5.25
CA GLY A 299 -17.59 -27.85 -6.36
C GLY A 299 -18.40 -29.14 -6.38
N SER A 300 -18.69 -29.64 -7.58
CA SER A 300 -19.46 -30.88 -7.79
C SER A 300 -18.73 -32.15 -7.34
N ALA A 301 -17.43 -32.07 -7.04
CA ALA A 301 -16.62 -33.16 -6.51
C ALA A 301 -16.01 -32.86 -5.13
N ASP A 302 -16.33 -31.71 -4.53
CA ASP A 302 -15.72 -31.29 -3.27
C ASP A 302 -15.96 -32.25 -2.11
N ARG A 303 -17.13 -32.91 -2.08
CA ARG A 303 -17.49 -33.89 -1.04
C ARG A 303 -16.70 -35.20 -1.13
N GLU A 304 -16.09 -35.49 -2.27
CA GLU A 304 -15.39 -36.76 -2.50
C GLU A 304 -13.91 -36.71 -2.15
N VAL A 305 -13.36 -35.49 -2.06
CA VAL A 305 -11.93 -35.27 -1.80
C VAL A 305 -11.63 -34.90 -0.35
N VAL A 306 -12.66 -34.79 0.49
CA VAL A 306 -12.52 -34.43 1.91
C VAL A 306 -12.47 -35.66 2.81
N ASP A 307 -11.85 -35.50 3.98
CA ASP A 307 -11.86 -36.49 5.06
C ASP A 307 -13.21 -36.52 5.81
N SER A 308 -13.30 -37.37 6.84
CA SER A 308 -14.51 -37.48 7.68
C SER A 308 -14.84 -36.23 8.48
N ALA A 309 -13.92 -35.26 8.56
CA ALA A 309 -14.11 -33.96 9.16
C ALA A 309 -14.28 -32.88 8.08
N ASP A 310 -14.66 -33.22 6.85
CA ASP A 310 -14.82 -32.28 5.73
C ASP A 310 -13.56 -31.46 5.41
N ARG A 311 -12.36 -32.00 5.68
CA ARG A 311 -11.08 -31.32 5.43
C ARG A 311 -10.35 -31.90 4.23
N VAL A 312 -9.62 -31.05 3.52
CA VAL A 312 -8.69 -31.44 2.45
C VAL A 312 -7.40 -30.62 2.55
N ARG A 313 -6.27 -31.22 2.21
CA ARG A 313 -4.98 -30.52 2.14
C ARG A 313 -4.88 -29.73 0.83
N VAL A 314 -4.38 -28.50 0.92
CA VAL A 314 -4.21 -27.60 -0.22
C VAL A 314 -2.93 -26.75 -0.09
N PRO A 315 -2.34 -26.27 -1.19
CA PRO A 315 -2.66 -26.56 -2.59
C PRO A 315 -2.46 -28.03 -2.95
N PRO A 316 -3.20 -28.58 -3.94
CA PRO A 316 -2.93 -29.92 -4.44
C PRO A 316 -1.46 -30.09 -4.84
N GLY A 317 -0.78 -31.09 -4.25
CA GLY A 317 0.62 -31.42 -4.51
C GLY A 317 1.64 -30.83 -3.53
N ASP A 318 1.34 -29.68 -2.91
CA ASP A 318 2.21 -29.05 -1.89
C ASP A 318 1.73 -29.34 -0.46
N ASP A 319 0.40 -29.43 -0.26
CA ASP A 319 -0.26 -29.71 1.03
C ASP A 319 0.14 -28.74 2.17
N ASP A 320 0.30 -27.46 1.85
CA ASP A 320 0.79 -26.42 2.78
C ASP A 320 -0.16 -26.15 3.98
N TYR A 321 -1.47 -26.23 3.79
CA TYR A 321 -2.47 -25.91 4.82
C TYR A 321 -3.76 -26.75 4.66
N TRP A 322 -4.68 -26.62 5.63
CA TRP A 322 -5.97 -27.34 5.61
C TRP A 322 -7.08 -26.44 5.08
N LEU A 323 -7.90 -26.94 4.16
CA LEU A 323 -9.19 -26.36 3.78
C LEU A 323 -10.30 -27.19 4.42
N ARG A 324 -11.07 -26.58 5.33
CA ARG A 324 -12.29 -27.13 5.92
C ARG A 324 -13.50 -26.62 5.16
N ARG A 325 -14.29 -27.52 4.59
CA ARG A 325 -15.50 -27.15 3.86
C ARG A 325 -16.72 -27.13 4.78
N VAL A 326 -17.54 -26.11 4.60
CA VAL A 326 -18.89 -26.00 5.16
C VAL A 326 -19.86 -26.22 4.03
N TRP A 327 -20.86 -27.06 4.28
CA TRP A 327 -21.87 -27.40 3.29
C TRP A 327 -23.13 -26.56 3.50
N LEU A 328 -23.64 -26.01 2.40
CA LEU A 328 -24.91 -25.29 2.36
C LEU A 328 -25.92 -26.07 1.53
N THR A 329 -27.19 -26.04 1.93
CA THR A 329 -28.27 -26.51 1.06
C THR A 329 -28.55 -25.48 -0.03
N PRO A 330 -29.19 -25.86 -1.16
CA PRO A 330 -29.59 -24.90 -2.19
C PRO A 330 -30.46 -23.75 -1.65
N GLU A 331 -31.34 -24.03 -0.69
CA GLU A 331 -32.21 -23.03 -0.05
C GLU A 331 -31.41 -22.05 0.81
N GLU A 332 -30.41 -22.55 1.54
CA GLU A 332 -29.50 -21.71 2.32
C GLU A 332 -28.62 -20.86 1.40
N GLU A 333 -28.07 -21.42 0.33
CA GLU A 333 -27.30 -20.66 -0.65
C GLU A 333 -28.16 -19.56 -1.28
N GLN A 334 -29.41 -19.88 -1.63
CA GLN A 334 -30.36 -18.91 -2.16
C GLN A 334 -30.65 -17.77 -1.15
N GLY A 335 -30.98 -18.10 0.09
CA GLY A 335 -31.34 -17.09 1.10
C GLY A 335 -30.16 -16.27 1.60
N TYR A 336 -29.02 -16.91 1.92
CA TYR A 336 -27.85 -16.25 2.49
C TYR A 336 -26.98 -15.58 1.42
N TYR A 337 -26.57 -16.31 0.37
CA TYR A 337 -25.58 -15.82 -0.58
C TYR A 337 -26.24 -14.95 -1.65
N TYR A 338 -27.25 -15.47 -2.35
CA TYR A 338 -27.93 -14.70 -3.40
C TYR A 338 -28.81 -13.60 -2.79
N GLY A 339 -29.66 -13.93 -1.82
CA GLY A 339 -30.56 -13.01 -1.13
C GLY A 339 -29.83 -11.99 -0.27
N PHE A 340 -29.59 -12.32 1.01
CA PHE A 340 -29.16 -11.32 1.99
C PHE A 340 -27.83 -10.65 1.64
N ALA A 341 -26.83 -11.44 1.24
CA ALA A 341 -25.50 -10.92 0.96
C ALA A 341 -25.44 -10.12 -0.36
N ASN A 342 -25.98 -10.65 -1.46
CA ASN A 342 -25.78 -10.05 -2.80
C ASN A 342 -26.96 -9.20 -3.32
N GLU A 343 -28.21 -9.44 -2.94
CA GLU A 343 -29.34 -8.53 -3.20
C GLU A 343 -29.52 -7.50 -2.08
N GLY A 344 -29.13 -7.81 -0.85
CA GLY A 344 -29.24 -6.91 0.31
C GLY A 344 -27.98 -6.08 0.56
N LEU A 345 -26.95 -6.69 1.16
CA LEU A 345 -25.75 -6.00 1.64
C LEU A 345 -24.88 -5.41 0.53
N TRP A 346 -24.71 -6.12 -0.58
CA TRP A 346 -23.87 -5.66 -1.69
C TRP A 346 -24.31 -4.31 -2.27
N PRO A 347 -25.55 -4.14 -2.78
CA PRO A 347 -26.01 -2.84 -3.29
C PRO A 347 -26.06 -1.77 -2.19
N LEU A 348 -26.44 -2.14 -0.97
CA LEU A 348 -26.45 -1.23 0.18
C LEU A 348 -25.08 -0.61 0.43
N CYS A 349 -24.04 -1.45 0.52
CA CYS A 349 -22.71 -1.00 0.91
C CYS A 349 -21.96 -0.29 -0.22
N HIS A 350 -22.29 -0.60 -1.47
CA HIS A 350 -21.76 0.12 -2.63
C HIS A 350 -22.54 1.38 -2.97
N VAL A 351 -23.62 1.69 -2.22
CA VAL A 351 -24.55 2.80 -2.52
C VAL A 351 -24.97 2.76 -3.99
N ALA A 352 -25.26 1.55 -4.48
CA ALA A 352 -25.52 1.32 -5.88
C ALA A 352 -26.86 1.91 -6.32
N HIS A 353 -27.01 2.19 -7.61
CA HIS A 353 -28.31 2.54 -8.21
C HIS A 353 -29.27 1.33 -8.34
N VAL A 354 -28.95 0.24 -7.66
CA VAL A 354 -29.79 -0.96 -7.50
C VAL A 354 -30.32 -0.92 -6.07
N ARG A 355 -31.63 -1.03 -5.91
CA ARG A 355 -32.26 -0.97 -4.59
C ARG A 355 -31.91 -2.25 -3.80
N PRO A 356 -31.42 -2.16 -2.55
CA PRO A 356 -31.20 -3.34 -1.73
C PRO A 356 -32.54 -4.01 -1.36
N VAL A 357 -32.57 -5.33 -1.43
CA VAL A 357 -33.75 -6.15 -1.10
C VAL A 357 -33.49 -6.93 0.19
N PHE A 358 -34.44 -6.84 1.13
CA PHE A 358 -34.36 -7.48 2.43
C PHE A 358 -35.61 -8.32 2.67
N ARG A 359 -35.41 -9.63 2.87
CA ARG A 359 -36.48 -10.59 3.18
C ARG A 359 -36.17 -11.28 4.50
N GLU A 360 -37.18 -11.55 5.30
CA GLU A 360 -36.99 -12.18 6.61
C GLU A 360 -36.46 -13.61 6.51
N SER A 361 -36.87 -14.35 5.47
CA SER A 361 -36.32 -15.67 5.12
C SER A 361 -34.81 -15.61 4.86
N ASP A 362 -34.38 -14.61 4.11
CA ASP A 362 -32.98 -14.43 3.71
C ASP A 362 -32.13 -14.08 4.94
N TRP A 363 -32.66 -13.27 5.85
CA TRP A 363 -32.03 -12.99 7.13
C TRP A 363 -31.91 -14.23 8.02
N ALA A 364 -32.96 -15.05 8.09
CA ALA A 364 -32.92 -16.29 8.86
C ALA A 364 -31.85 -17.25 8.32
N ALA A 365 -31.75 -17.39 6.99
CA ALA A 365 -30.69 -18.13 6.33
C ALA A 365 -29.30 -17.51 6.63
N TYR A 366 -29.18 -16.18 6.55
CA TYR A 366 -27.91 -15.49 6.82
C TYR A 366 -27.40 -15.74 8.23
N ARG A 367 -28.29 -15.68 9.23
CA ARG A 367 -27.99 -16.03 10.62
C ARG A 367 -27.59 -17.50 10.78
N ALA A 368 -28.37 -18.42 10.21
CA ALA A 368 -28.11 -19.86 10.31
C ALA A 368 -26.75 -20.23 9.70
N VAL A 369 -26.41 -19.66 8.55
CA VAL A 369 -25.12 -19.87 7.90
C VAL A 369 -23.98 -19.27 8.72
N ASN A 370 -24.12 -18.02 9.23
CA ASN A 370 -23.11 -17.43 10.11
C ASN A 370 -22.86 -18.30 11.36
N GLN A 371 -23.92 -18.86 11.96
CA GLN A 371 -23.79 -19.77 13.09
C GLN A 371 -23.05 -21.05 12.71
N ARG A 372 -23.38 -21.68 11.58
CA ARG A 372 -22.71 -22.90 11.13
C ARG A 372 -21.21 -22.69 10.90
N PHE A 373 -20.84 -21.54 10.33
CA PHE A 373 -19.42 -21.19 10.17
C PHE A 373 -18.75 -20.90 11.52
N ALA A 374 -19.44 -20.25 12.47
CA ALA A 374 -18.92 -20.07 13.82
C ALA A 374 -18.70 -21.42 14.53
N ASP A 375 -19.62 -22.37 14.40
CA ASP A 375 -19.50 -23.72 14.96
C ASP A 375 -18.31 -24.47 14.34
N ALA A 376 -18.07 -24.31 13.03
CA ALA A 376 -16.89 -24.86 12.37
C ALA A 376 -15.58 -24.25 12.91
N VAL A 377 -15.54 -22.93 13.17
CA VAL A 377 -14.37 -22.29 13.80
C VAL A 377 -14.10 -22.90 15.17
N VAL A 378 -15.14 -23.07 15.99
CA VAL A 378 -15.02 -23.66 17.33
C VAL A 378 -14.54 -25.11 17.27
N ALA A 379 -15.04 -25.90 16.32
CA ALA A 379 -14.62 -27.29 16.13
C ALA A 379 -13.17 -27.43 15.63
N GLU A 380 -12.66 -26.45 14.88
CA GLU A 380 -11.28 -26.43 14.39
C GLU A 380 -10.29 -25.85 15.42
N ALA A 381 -10.77 -25.05 16.38
CA ALA A 381 -9.93 -24.44 17.40
C ALA A 381 -9.26 -25.49 18.31
N ARG A 382 -7.93 -25.41 18.42
CA ARG A 382 -7.09 -26.30 19.23
C ARG A 382 -6.59 -25.64 20.51
N SER A 383 -6.78 -24.33 20.65
CA SER A 383 -6.46 -23.55 21.84
C SER A 383 -7.67 -22.69 22.26
N GLU A 384 -7.62 -22.14 23.46
CA GLU A 384 -8.66 -21.23 23.98
C GLU A 384 -8.52 -19.81 23.41
N ASP A 385 -7.37 -19.46 22.85
CA ASP A 385 -7.03 -18.14 22.32
C ASP A 385 -6.54 -18.14 20.84
N PRO A 386 -7.28 -18.77 19.90
CA PRO A 386 -6.88 -18.81 18.51
C PRO A 386 -6.99 -17.43 17.85
N ILE A 387 -6.31 -17.27 16.71
CA ILE A 387 -6.46 -16.11 15.84
C ILE A 387 -7.45 -16.47 14.73
N VAL A 388 -8.58 -15.78 14.70
CA VAL A 388 -9.64 -16.04 13.73
C VAL A 388 -9.75 -14.84 12.80
N LEU A 389 -9.43 -15.02 11.52
CA LEU A 389 -9.52 -14.01 10.49
C LEU A 389 -10.82 -14.17 9.69
N VAL A 390 -11.80 -13.35 10.02
CA VAL A 390 -13.12 -13.34 9.37
C VAL A 390 -13.10 -12.43 8.16
N GLN A 391 -13.42 -12.98 6.99
CA GLN A 391 -13.34 -12.24 5.74
C GLN A 391 -14.73 -11.90 5.20
N ASP A 392 -14.96 -10.60 5.11
CA ASP A 392 -15.96 -9.93 4.29
C ASP A 392 -17.43 -9.97 4.77
N TYR A 393 -18.27 -9.22 4.05
CA TYR A 393 -19.68 -8.91 4.35
C TYR A 393 -20.62 -10.12 4.50
N HIS A 394 -20.17 -11.30 4.10
CA HIS A 394 -20.93 -12.53 4.27
C HIS A 394 -21.02 -12.95 5.75
N PHE A 395 -20.07 -12.53 6.58
CA PHE A 395 -19.93 -13.03 7.96
C PHE A 395 -19.97 -11.92 9.00
N ALA A 396 -20.92 -10.99 8.88
CA ALA A 396 -21.00 -9.87 9.81
C ALA A 396 -21.38 -10.29 11.25
N LEU A 397 -22.05 -11.43 11.44
CA LEU A 397 -22.49 -11.92 12.76
C LEU A 397 -21.50 -12.89 13.41
N LEU A 398 -20.71 -13.56 12.58
CA LEU A 398 -19.76 -14.58 13.00
C LEU A 398 -18.81 -14.12 14.12
N PRO A 399 -18.26 -12.89 14.15
CA PRO A 399 -17.31 -12.51 15.19
C PRO A 399 -17.90 -12.58 16.60
N ALA A 400 -19.13 -12.11 16.80
CA ALA A 400 -19.84 -12.21 18.07
C ALA A 400 -20.12 -13.68 18.43
N MET A 401 -20.61 -14.47 17.48
CA MET A 401 -20.93 -15.90 17.69
C MET A 401 -19.68 -16.71 18.09
N VAL A 402 -18.54 -16.47 17.45
CA VAL A 402 -17.26 -17.09 17.83
C VAL A 402 -16.86 -16.67 19.23
N ARG A 403 -16.98 -15.38 19.56
CA ARG A 403 -16.58 -14.84 20.87
C ARG A 403 -17.45 -15.32 22.03
N GLU A 404 -18.70 -15.71 21.79
CA GLU A 404 -19.55 -16.35 22.80
C GLU A 404 -19.01 -17.72 23.24
N LYS A 405 -18.41 -18.48 22.30
CA LYS A 405 -17.86 -19.82 22.57
C LYS A 405 -16.38 -19.81 22.89
N LEU A 406 -15.63 -18.87 22.31
CA LEU A 406 -14.20 -18.67 22.51
C LEU A 406 -13.93 -17.22 22.96
N PRO A 407 -14.17 -16.89 24.25
CA PRO A 407 -14.05 -15.52 24.76
C PRO A 407 -12.64 -14.93 24.64
N MET A 408 -11.61 -15.79 24.56
CA MET A 408 -10.20 -15.38 24.44
C MET A 408 -9.67 -15.40 23.01
N ALA A 409 -10.50 -15.74 22.03
CA ALA A 409 -10.12 -15.67 20.63
C ALA A 409 -9.81 -14.23 20.21
N THR A 410 -8.70 -14.07 19.49
CA THR A 410 -8.38 -12.82 18.81
C THR A 410 -9.05 -12.83 17.44
N VAL A 411 -10.17 -12.13 17.34
CA VAL A 411 -11.00 -12.13 16.11
C VAL A 411 -10.66 -10.90 15.28
N LEU A 412 -10.16 -11.10 14.07
CA LEU A 412 -9.77 -10.07 13.12
C LEU A 412 -10.77 -10.11 11.97
N THR A 413 -11.69 -9.15 11.92
CA THR A 413 -12.66 -9.06 10.83
C THR A 413 -12.17 -8.06 9.82
N PHE A 414 -12.10 -8.45 8.55
CA PHE A 414 -11.73 -7.53 7.48
C PHE A 414 -12.87 -7.39 6.46
N TRP A 415 -13.33 -6.17 6.25
CA TRP A 415 -14.44 -5.82 5.37
C TRP A 415 -13.90 -5.34 4.01
N HIS A 416 -14.07 -6.15 2.95
CA HIS A 416 -13.41 -5.92 1.66
C HIS A 416 -14.20 -5.03 0.70
N ILE A 417 -15.51 -4.92 0.92
CA ILE A 417 -16.33 -3.97 0.16
C ILE A 417 -16.30 -2.59 0.81
N PRO A 418 -16.84 -1.54 0.19
CA PRO A 418 -16.98 -0.25 0.85
C PRO A 418 -17.87 -0.32 2.09
N TRP A 419 -17.69 0.63 3.01
CA TRP A 419 -18.67 0.88 4.07
C TRP A 419 -19.45 2.16 3.76
N PRO A 420 -20.80 2.09 3.69
CA PRO A 420 -21.62 3.22 3.28
C PRO A 420 -21.72 4.25 4.42
N ASN A 421 -22.25 5.44 4.12
CA ASN A 421 -22.54 6.40 5.18
C ASN A 421 -23.69 5.89 6.10
N PRO A 422 -23.84 6.45 7.32
CA PRO A 422 -24.83 5.97 8.28
C PRO A 422 -26.27 6.00 7.75
N GLU A 423 -26.65 7.02 6.97
CA GLU A 423 -28.00 7.14 6.41
C GLU A 423 -28.34 6.02 5.45
N SER A 424 -27.41 5.71 4.55
CA SER A 424 -27.56 4.62 3.59
C SER A 424 -27.62 3.29 4.33
N PHE A 425 -26.70 3.05 5.29
CA PHE A 425 -26.72 1.82 6.09
C PHE A 425 -28.03 1.63 6.88
N GLY A 426 -28.64 2.74 7.31
CA GLY A 426 -29.92 2.79 8.01
C GLY A 426 -31.09 2.12 7.28
N ILE A 427 -30.99 1.90 5.97
CA ILE A 427 -31.99 1.16 5.17
C ILE A 427 -32.09 -0.30 5.62
N CYS A 428 -31.02 -0.90 6.16
CA CYS A 428 -31.04 -2.29 6.61
C CYS A 428 -31.93 -2.47 7.85
N PRO A 429 -32.92 -3.38 7.83
CA PRO A 429 -33.78 -3.66 8.98
C PRO A 429 -32.98 -4.18 10.19
N TRP A 430 -31.99 -5.05 9.94
CA TRP A 430 -31.17 -5.72 10.96
C TRP A 430 -29.82 -5.04 11.20
N ARG A 431 -29.76 -3.73 10.97
CA ARG A 431 -28.55 -2.90 11.15
C ARG A 431 -27.94 -3.06 12.54
N ARG A 432 -28.74 -3.19 13.60
CA ARG A 432 -28.25 -3.29 14.97
C ARG A 432 -27.53 -4.61 15.20
N GLU A 433 -28.14 -5.71 14.76
CA GLU A 433 -27.61 -7.06 14.87
C GLU A 433 -26.31 -7.21 14.08
N ILE A 434 -26.24 -6.63 12.88
CA ILE A 434 -25.01 -6.59 12.07
C ILE A 434 -23.90 -5.85 12.81
N LEU A 435 -24.16 -4.64 13.32
CA LEU A 435 -23.15 -3.86 14.04
C LEU A 435 -22.69 -4.56 15.32
N GLN A 436 -23.62 -5.16 16.08
CA GLN A 436 -23.30 -5.98 17.26
C GLN A 436 -22.43 -7.18 16.90
N GLY A 437 -22.79 -7.88 15.82
CA GLY A 437 -22.01 -8.98 15.26
C GLY A 437 -20.56 -8.58 14.97
N MET A 438 -20.39 -7.44 14.27
CA MET A 438 -19.10 -6.91 13.87
C MET A 438 -18.26 -6.43 15.06
N LEU A 439 -18.88 -5.82 16.07
CA LEU A 439 -18.24 -5.43 17.34
C LEU A 439 -17.87 -6.64 18.24
N GLY A 440 -18.20 -7.85 17.81
CA GLY A 440 -17.59 -9.08 18.33
C GLY A 440 -16.13 -9.28 17.93
N SER A 441 -15.55 -8.37 17.15
CA SER A 441 -14.14 -8.41 16.72
C SER A 441 -13.18 -7.84 17.76
N THR A 442 -11.91 -8.22 17.74
CA THR A 442 -10.83 -7.50 18.44
C THR A 442 -10.35 -6.34 17.56
N ILE A 443 -10.16 -6.62 16.27
CA ILE A 443 -9.79 -5.64 15.26
C ILE A 443 -10.79 -5.76 14.12
N LEU A 444 -11.28 -4.61 13.67
CA LEU A 444 -12.14 -4.48 12.52
C LEU A 444 -11.42 -3.63 11.47
N GLY A 445 -11.03 -4.28 10.39
CA GLY A 445 -10.24 -3.69 9.31
C GLY A 445 -11.10 -3.26 8.12
N PHE A 446 -10.78 -2.09 7.57
CA PHE A 446 -11.30 -1.63 6.28
C PHE A 446 -10.18 -1.24 5.34
N HIS A 447 -10.47 -1.08 4.05
CA HIS A 447 -9.47 -0.60 3.08
C HIS A 447 -9.04 0.86 3.29
N THR A 448 -9.96 1.74 3.66
CA THR A 448 -9.71 3.19 3.70
C THR A 448 -10.10 3.79 5.04
N ARG A 449 -9.43 4.88 5.42
CA ARG A 449 -9.80 5.68 6.60
C ARG A 449 -11.23 6.24 6.50
N TYR A 450 -11.69 6.51 5.28
CA TYR A 450 -13.06 6.97 5.03
C TYR A 450 -14.09 5.90 5.45
N HIS A 451 -13.88 4.64 5.08
CA HIS A 451 -14.75 3.54 5.51
C HIS A 451 -14.69 3.33 7.03
N CYS A 452 -13.52 3.47 7.65
CA CYS A 452 -13.38 3.40 9.11
C CYS A 452 -14.23 4.47 9.80
N LYS A 453 -14.12 5.73 9.34
CA LYS A 453 -14.89 6.85 9.86
C LYS A 453 -16.40 6.61 9.71
N ASN A 454 -16.85 6.22 8.51
CA ASN A 454 -18.27 5.94 8.29
C ASN A 454 -18.78 4.83 9.21
N PHE A 455 -17.98 3.78 9.46
CA PHE A 455 -18.37 2.71 10.38
C PHE A 455 -18.53 3.22 11.81
N ILE A 456 -17.56 3.99 12.31
CA ILE A 456 -17.62 4.60 13.64
C ILE A 456 -18.88 5.48 13.77
N GLU A 457 -19.16 6.34 12.79
CA GLU A 457 -20.37 7.17 12.76
C GLU A 457 -21.66 6.34 12.67
N THR A 458 -21.61 5.19 11.99
CA THR A 458 -22.76 4.28 11.90
C THR A 458 -23.04 3.63 13.25
N VAL A 459 -21.99 3.24 13.98
CA VAL A 459 -22.11 2.71 15.34
C VAL A 459 -22.66 3.78 16.28
N ASP A 460 -22.09 4.98 16.27
CA ASP A 460 -22.54 6.12 17.07
C ASP A 460 -24.04 6.41 16.89
N ARG A 461 -24.51 6.33 15.64
CA ARG A 461 -25.92 6.62 15.30
C ARG A 461 -26.91 5.54 15.74
N TYR A 462 -26.52 4.28 15.75
CA TYR A 462 -27.47 3.15 15.87
C TYR A 462 -27.28 2.27 17.11
N LEU A 463 -26.16 2.39 17.81
CA LEU A 463 -25.84 1.63 19.01
C LEU A 463 -25.37 2.55 20.14
N GLU A 464 -25.77 2.21 21.36
CA GLU A 464 -25.21 2.80 22.56
C GLU A 464 -23.85 2.13 22.82
N ALA A 465 -22.78 2.75 22.33
CA ALA A 465 -21.40 2.31 22.52
C ALA A 465 -20.52 3.50 22.93
N ARG A 466 -19.47 3.24 23.72
CA ARG A 466 -18.50 4.27 24.07
C ARG A 466 -17.41 4.31 23.01
N ILE A 467 -17.31 5.41 22.28
CA ILE A 467 -16.35 5.59 21.19
C ILE A 467 -15.23 6.50 21.67
N GLU A 468 -13.98 6.04 21.49
CA GLU A 468 -12.78 6.85 21.68
C GLU A 468 -12.17 7.15 20.32
N HIS A 469 -12.34 8.39 19.87
CA HIS A 469 -11.99 8.83 18.52
C HIS A 469 -10.47 8.91 18.29
N GLU A 470 -9.68 9.26 19.31
CA GLU A 470 -8.23 9.42 19.14
C GLU A 470 -7.56 8.08 18.77
N HIS A 471 -8.02 7.01 19.40
CA HIS A 471 -7.50 5.66 19.18
C HIS A 471 -8.35 4.82 18.21
N SER A 472 -9.47 5.38 17.70
CA SER A 472 -10.44 4.66 16.86
C SER A 472 -10.92 3.34 17.50
N THR A 473 -11.17 3.37 18.80
CA THR A 473 -11.63 2.19 19.57
C THR A 473 -13.09 2.35 19.98
N ILE A 474 -13.88 1.30 19.83
CA ILE A 474 -15.29 1.24 20.22
C ILE A 474 -15.42 0.23 21.35
N ALA A 475 -15.93 0.67 22.51
CA ALA A 475 -16.26 -0.19 23.63
C ALA A 475 -17.78 -0.48 23.64
N TYR A 476 -18.14 -1.74 23.48
CA TYR A 476 -19.52 -2.23 23.51
C TYR A 476 -19.62 -3.43 24.44
N GLN A 477 -20.52 -3.38 25.43
CA GLN A 477 -20.68 -4.42 26.46
C GLN A 477 -19.34 -4.84 27.10
N GLU A 478 -18.55 -3.85 27.54
CA GLU A 478 -17.22 -4.02 28.16
C GLU A 478 -16.12 -4.60 27.25
N LYS A 479 -16.41 -4.83 25.97
CA LYS A 479 -15.44 -5.32 24.98
C LYS A 479 -15.00 -4.20 24.05
N GLU A 480 -13.71 -4.08 23.86
CA GLU A 480 -13.11 -3.07 22.97
C GLU A 480 -12.83 -3.67 21.60
N THR A 481 -13.21 -2.93 20.55
CA THR A 481 -12.88 -3.22 19.15
C THR A 481 -12.04 -2.07 18.60
N LEU A 482 -10.86 -2.37 18.06
CA LEU A 482 -10.06 -1.40 17.30
C LEU A 482 -10.57 -1.34 15.86
N VAL A 483 -10.86 -0.14 15.36
CA VAL A 483 -11.22 0.10 13.95
C VAL A 483 -10.03 0.73 13.24
N GLU A 484 -9.52 0.10 12.18
CA GLU A 484 -8.34 0.59 11.47
C GLU A 484 -8.35 0.29 9.96
N SER A 485 -7.63 1.12 9.22
CA SER A 485 -7.43 1.01 7.78
C SER A 485 -6.21 0.15 7.41
N TYR A 486 -6.46 -0.95 6.71
CA TYR A 486 -5.46 -1.79 6.08
C TYR A 486 -5.79 -1.93 4.58
N PRO A 487 -5.19 -1.10 3.70
CA PRO A 487 -5.40 -1.23 2.26
C PRO A 487 -4.83 -2.57 1.78
N ILE A 488 -5.69 -3.42 1.21
CA ILE A 488 -5.26 -4.71 0.68
C ILE A 488 -4.52 -4.51 -0.63
N SER A 489 -3.67 -5.46 -0.97
CA SER A 489 -2.88 -5.42 -2.19
C SER A 489 -2.66 -6.83 -2.72
N ILE A 490 -1.88 -6.94 -3.79
CA ILE A 490 -1.50 -8.21 -4.39
C ILE A 490 -0.19 -8.73 -3.80
N ALA A 491 0.09 -10.01 -3.99
CA ALA A 491 1.45 -10.51 -3.84
C ALA A 491 2.30 -9.93 -4.97
N TRP A 492 3.37 -9.22 -4.62
CA TRP A 492 4.31 -8.74 -5.62
C TRP A 492 4.97 -9.95 -6.30
N PRO A 493 5.01 -10.01 -7.65
CA PRO A 493 5.60 -11.14 -8.37
C PRO A 493 7.06 -11.31 -7.97
N SER A 494 7.47 -12.56 -7.71
CA SER A 494 8.89 -12.87 -7.52
C SER A 494 9.65 -12.69 -8.82
N GLU A 495 10.97 -12.46 -8.74
CA GLU A 495 11.80 -12.33 -9.95
C GLU A 495 11.69 -13.56 -10.87
N GLN A 496 11.56 -14.75 -10.28
CA GLN A 496 11.39 -16.01 -11.01
C GLN A 496 10.04 -16.07 -11.72
N ALA A 497 8.95 -15.65 -11.06
CA ALA A 497 7.62 -15.62 -11.67
C ALA A 497 7.56 -14.58 -12.80
N ALA A 498 8.13 -13.40 -12.59
CA ALA A 498 8.20 -12.35 -13.60
C ALA A 498 9.05 -12.78 -14.81
N ALA A 499 10.18 -13.46 -14.58
CA ALA A 499 11.04 -13.98 -15.64
C ALA A 499 10.39 -15.10 -16.48
N ALA A 500 9.38 -15.79 -15.94
CA ALA A 500 8.63 -16.82 -16.66
C ALA A 500 7.57 -16.23 -17.60
N TRP A 501 7.20 -14.96 -17.45
CA TRP A 501 6.21 -14.33 -18.32
C TRP A 501 6.74 -14.16 -19.75
N PRO A 502 5.89 -14.35 -20.78
CA PRO A 502 6.26 -13.99 -22.13
C PRO A 502 6.62 -12.50 -22.22
N SER A 503 7.53 -12.15 -23.13
CA SER A 503 7.88 -10.75 -23.36
C SER A 503 6.64 -9.93 -23.76
N ILE A 504 6.64 -8.64 -23.42
CA ILE A 504 5.53 -7.72 -23.74
C ILE A 504 5.23 -7.70 -25.25
N ALA A 505 6.26 -7.70 -26.09
CA ALA A 505 6.10 -7.75 -27.55
C ALA A 505 5.43 -9.06 -28.01
N GLU A 506 5.77 -10.19 -27.38
CA GLU A 506 5.15 -11.48 -27.68
C GLU A 506 3.70 -11.55 -27.20
N CYS A 507 3.39 -11.07 -25.98
CA CYS A 507 2.02 -10.94 -25.50
C CYS A 507 1.18 -10.09 -26.44
N ARG A 508 1.71 -8.92 -26.84
CA ARG A 508 1.04 -8.02 -27.79
C ARG A 508 0.78 -8.69 -29.12
N ARG A 509 1.77 -9.38 -29.70
CA ARG A 509 1.62 -10.12 -30.96
C ARG A 509 0.51 -11.17 -30.86
N ARG A 510 0.52 -12.00 -29.81
CA ARG A 510 -0.49 -13.05 -29.59
C ARG A 510 -1.89 -12.48 -29.42
N VAL A 511 -2.05 -11.43 -28.62
CA VAL A 511 -3.35 -10.77 -28.40
C VAL A 511 -3.84 -10.12 -29.69
N SER A 512 -2.97 -9.43 -30.42
CA SER A 512 -3.30 -8.83 -31.72
C SER A 512 -3.72 -9.88 -32.75
N GLU A 513 -3.01 -11.01 -32.86
CA GLU A 513 -3.38 -12.11 -33.76
C GLU A 513 -4.71 -12.76 -33.34
N ARG A 514 -4.86 -13.10 -32.05
CA ARG A 514 -6.04 -13.75 -31.48
C ARG A 514 -7.31 -12.93 -31.65
N LEU A 515 -7.23 -11.61 -31.52
CA LEU A 515 -8.36 -10.69 -31.64
C LEU A 515 -8.45 -10.01 -33.01
N ALA A 516 -7.56 -10.36 -33.95
CA ALA A 516 -7.47 -9.75 -35.28
C ALA A 516 -7.36 -8.21 -35.25
N LEU A 517 -6.49 -7.68 -34.38
CA LEU A 517 -6.30 -6.25 -34.18
C LEU A 517 -5.40 -5.63 -35.26
N PRO A 518 -5.61 -4.36 -35.65
CA PRO A 518 -4.68 -3.62 -36.49
C PRO A 518 -3.26 -3.58 -35.90
N ALA A 519 -2.24 -3.58 -36.76
CA ALA A 519 -0.83 -3.62 -36.33
C ALA A 519 -0.42 -2.41 -35.48
N ASP A 520 -0.98 -1.23 -35.75
CA ASP A 520 -0.73 0.03 -35.04
C ASP A 520 -1.81 0.35 -33.99
N ALA A 521 -2.59 -0.66 -33.56
CA ALA A 521 -3.69 -0.44 -32.63
C ALA A 521 -3.21 0.02 -31.24
N CYS A 522 -3.74 1.12 -30.73
CA CYS A 522 -3.68 1.47 -29.31
C CYS A 522 -4.68 0.58 -28.54
N ILE A 523 -4.18 -0.34 -27.73
CA ILE A 523 -4.98 -1.34 -27.02
C ILE A 523 -5.27 -0.82 -25.61
N ALA A 524 -6.54 -0.57 -25.31
CA ALA A 524 -7.02 -0.31 -23.95
C ALA A 524 -7.71 -1.57 -23.40
N VAL A 525 -7.50 -1.88 -22.12
CA VAL A 525 -8.09 -3.05 -21.47
C VAL A 525 -8.88 -2.66 -20.22
N GLY A 526 -10.05 -3.26 -20.06
CA GLY A 526 -10.81 -3.27 -18.82
C GLY A 526 -11.05 -4.72 -18.38
N VAL A 527 -10.74 -5.05 -17.14
CA VAL A 527 -10.92 -6.41 -16.60
C VAL A 527 -11.79 -6.32 -15.36
N ASP A 528 -12.99 -6.89 -15.44
CA ASP A 528 -13.95 -6.84 -14.36
C ASP A 528 -14.83 -8.09 -14.34
N ARG A 529 -15.55 -8.28 -13.24
CA ARG A 529 -16.72 -9.17 -13.23
C ARG A 529 -17.90 -8.42 -13.85
N PHE A 530 -18.88 -9.15 -14.39
CA PHE A 530 -20.16 -8.57 -14.80
C PHE A 530 -20.96 -8.09 -13.58
N ASP A 531 -20.57 -6.93 -13.04
CA ASP A 531 -21.12 -6.36 -11.82
C ASP A 531 -21.38 -4.86 -12.05
N TYR A 532 -22.57 -4.42 -11.69
CA TYR A 532 -23.03 -3.05 -11.92
C TYR A 532 -22.21 -2.00 -11.17
N THR A 533 -21.42 -2.39 -10.18
CA THR A 533 -20.51 -1.49 -9.45
C THR A 533 -19.25 -1.12 -10.24
N LYS A 534 -18.92 -1.86 -11.31
CA LYS A 534 -17.64 -1.73 -12.03
C LYS A 534 -17.59 -0.64 -13.09
N GLY A 535 -18.71 0.04 -13.33
CA GLY A 535 -18.76 1.18 -14.24
C GLY A 535 -18.46 0.81 -15.70
N ILE A 536 -18.82 -0.41 -16.12
CA ILE A 536 -18.55 -0.92 -17.48
C ILE A 536 -19.34 -0.14 -18.52
N LEU A 537 -20.59 0.24 -18.21
CA LEU A 537 -21.43 1.02 -19.13
C LEU A 537 -20.85 2.43 -19.32
N GLU A 538 -20.45 3.08 -18.24
CA GLU A 538 -19.82 4.40 -18.23
C GLU A 538 -18.52 4.38 -19.03
N ARG A 539 -17.73 3.32 -18.87
CA ARG A 539 -16.50 3.08 -19.64
C ARG A 539 -16.76 2.95 -21.14
N LEU A 540 -17.75 2.15 -21.53
CA LEU A 540 -18.11 1.98 -22.94
C LEU A 540 -18.62 3.30 -23.53
N ASN A 541 -19.42 4.05 -22.78
CA ASN A 541 -19.87 5.38 -23.21
C ASN A 541 -18.69 6.36 -23.35
N ALA A 542 -17.67 6.28 -22.49
CA ALA A 542 -16.46 7.09 -22.61
C ALA A 542 -15.61 6.70 -23.84
N VAL A 543 -15.54 5.42 -24.18
CA VAL A 543 -14.92 4.94 -25.43
C VAL A 543 -15.66 5.49 -26.64
N GLU A 544 -16.99 5.36 -26.67
CA GLU A 544 -17.82 5.96 -27.72
C GLU A 544 -17.55 7.45 -27.83
N ARG A 545 -17.53 8.17 -26.71
CA ARG A 545 -17.32 9.61 -26.68
C ARG A 545 -15.92 10.03 -27.14
N MET A 546 -14.89 9.28 -26.79
CA MET A 546 -13.52 9.50 -27.29
C MET A 546 -13.48 9.39 -28.81
N LEU A 547 -14.12 8.36 -29.39
CA LEU A 547 -14.14 8.15 -30.84
C LEU A 547 -14.91 9.25 -31.58
N GLU A 548 -15.94 9.83 -30.97
CA GLU A 548 -16.64 11.00 -31.51
C GLU A 548 -15.77 12.26 -31.49
N LYS A 549 -15.10 12.52 -30.36
CA LYS A 549 -14.34 13.74 -30.12
C LYS A 549 -13.02 13.77 -30.90
N TRP A 550 -12.42 12.60 -31.11
CA TRP A 550 -11.20 12.41 -31.90
C TRP A 550 -11.36 11.30 -32.93
N PRO A 551 -12.01 11.57 -34.07
CA PRO A 551 -12.26 10.57 -35.11
C PRO A 551 -11.00 9.92 -35.69
N GLY A 552 -9.82 10.53 -35.52
CA GLY A 552 -8.52 9.96 -35.93
C GLY A 552 -8.15 8.67 -35.19
N TRP A 553 -8.83 8.34 -34.08
CA TRP A 553 -8.69 7.06 -33.38
C TRP A 553 -9.53 5.94 -33.98
N VAL A 554 -10.52 6.25 -34.82
CA VAL A 554 -11.34 5.22 -35.49
C VAL A 554 -10.45 4.42 -36.45
N GLY A 555 -10.35 3.12 -36.22
CA GLY A 555 -9.47 2.20 -36.95
C GLY A 555 -8.13 1.94 -36.24
N ARG A 556 -7.81 2.71 -35.20
CA ARG A 556 -6.54 2.65 -34.47
C ARG A 556 -6.69 2.41 -32.98
N PHE A 557 -7.84 2.73 -32.37
CA PHE A 557 -8.08 2.47 -30.95
C PHE A 557 -8.93 1.22 -30.77
N VAL A 558 -8.51 0.32 -29.89
CA VAL A 558 -9.24 -0.91 -29.56
C VAL A 558 -9.42 -0.99 -28.06
N PHE A 559 -10.65 -1.20 -27.62
CA PHE A 559 -10.98 -1.46 -26.23
C PHE A 559 -11.36 -2.93 -26.02
N VAL A 560 -10.57 -3.65 -25.23
CA VAL A 560 -10.80 -5.04 -24.84
C VAL A 560 -11.40 -5.08 -23.44
N GLN A 561 -12.67 -5.47 -23.33
CA GLN A 561 -13.35 -5.65 -22.05
C GLN A 561 -13.43 -7.14 -21.72
N VAL A 562 -12.65 -7.57 -20.72
CA VAL A 562 -12.85 -8.87 -20.08
C VAL A 562 -13.96 -8.72 -19.04
N ALA A 563 -15.00 -9.53 -19.16
CA ALA A 563 -16.14 -9.51 -18.26
C ALA A 563 -16.50 -10.94 -17.84
N ALA A 564 -16.03 -11.35 -16.67
CA ALA A 564 -16.31 -12.69 -16.15
C ALA A 564 -17.78 -12.78 -15.68
N PRO A 565 -18.58 -13.77 -16.14
CA PRO A 565 -19.93 -14.00 -15.64
C PRO A 565 -19.94 -14.22 -14.13
N THR A 566 -20.88 -13.59 -13.43
CA THR A 566 -21.04 -13.73 -11.98
C THR A 566 -22.51 -13.60 -11.62
N ARG A 567 -22.97 -14.39 -10.64
CA ARG A 567 -24.32 -14.27 -10.03
C ARG A 567 -25.44 -14.20 -11.09
N GLY A 568 -25.34 -14.96 -12.17
CA GLY A 568 -26.28 -14.92 -13.29
C GLY A 568 -27.72 -15.32 -12.95
N ALA A 569 -27.95 -15.93 -11.78
CA ALA A 569 -29.27 -16.23 -11.26
C ALA A 569 -30.06 -14.98 -10.79
N LEU A 570 -29.41 -13.82 -10.67
CA LEU A 570 -30.04 -12.58 -10.25
C LEU A 570 -30.45 -11.73 -11.45
N ASP A 571 -31.71 -11.29 -11.48
CA ASP A 571 -32.31 -10.55 -12.59
C ASP A 571 -31.54 -9.25 -12.92
N GLU A 572 -31.08 -8.51 -11.91
CA GLU A 572 -30.32 -7.27 -12.13
C GLU A 572 -28.97 -7.50 -12.81
N TYR A 573 -28.33 -8.64 -12.54
CA TYR A 573 -27.06 -9.02 -13.16
C TYR A 573 -27.28 -9.41 -14.62
N SER A 574 -28.30 -10.24 -14.91
CA SER A 574 -28.67 -10.59 -16.29
C SER A 574 -29.04 -9.34 -17.10
N ALA A 575 -29.89 -8.47 -16.56
CA ALA A 575 -30.29 -7.23 -17.22
C ALA A 575 -29.10 -6.29 -17.48
N PHE A 576 -28.13 -6.25 -16.55
CA PHE A 576 -26.89 -5.49 -16.72
C PHE A 576 -26.02 -6.07 -17.83
N GLN A 577 -25.84 -7.39 -17.88
CA GLN A 577 -25.10 -8.09 -18.94
C GLN A 577 -25.68 -7.76 -20.33
N ASP A 578 -26.99 -7.86 -20.48
CA ASP A 578 -27.67 -7.55 -21.74
C ASP A 578 -27.47 -6.09 -22.15
N ARG A 579 -27.49 -5.16 -21.19
CA ARG A 579 -27.21 -3.74 -21.47
C ARG A 579 -25.78 -3.54 -21.97
N VAL A 580 -24.79 -4.16 -21.33
CA VAL A 580 -23.39 -4.06 -21.74
C VAL A 580 -23.19 -4.61 -23.16
N GLN A 581 -23.77 -5.77 -23.46
CA GLN A 581 -23.70 -6.37 -24.80
C GLN A 581 -24.35 -5.46 -25.87
N ARG A 582 -25.53 -4.89 -25.59
CA ARG A 582 -26.19 -3.95 -26.51
C ARG A 582 -25.36 -2.70 -26.77
N VAL A 583 -24.75 -2.12 -25.74
CA VAL A 583 -23.90 -0.93 -25.88
C VAL A 583 -22.64 -1.26 -26.69
N ALA A 584 -21.95 -2.36 -26.39
CA ALA A 584 -20.78 -2.80 -27.15
C ALA A 584 -21.13 -3.02 -28.64
N LYS A 585 -22.25 -3.69 -28.91
CA LYS A 585 -22.76 -3.91 -30.27
C LYS A 585 -23.04 -2.59 -30.99
N ARG A 586 -23.74 -1.65 -30.35
CA ARG A 586 -24.02 -0.32 -30.90
C ARG A 586 -22.74 0.42 -31.30
N ILE A 587 -21.73 0.43 -30.43
CA ILE A 587 -20.45 1.10 -30.69
C ILE A 587 -19.74 0.44 -31.89
N ASN A 588 -19.71 -0.89 -31.93
CA ASN A 588 -19.11 -1.64 -33.03
C ASN A 588 -19.85 -1.41 -34.37
N GLU A 589 -21.18 -1.34 -34.38
CA GLU A 589 -21.97 -1.03 -35.58
C GLU A 589 -21.71 0.39 -36.08
N ARG A 590 -21.50 1.35 -35.18
CA ARG A 590 -21.32 2.76 -35.51
C ARG A 590 -19.90 3.11 -35.97
N PHE A 591 -18.87 2.55 -35.33
CA PHE A 591 -17.48 2.91 -35.59
C PHE A 591 -16.63 1.77 -36.17
N GLY A 592 -17.15 0.55 -36.22
CA GLY A 592 -16.48 -0.60 -36.82
C GLY A 592 -16.37 -0.50 -38.34
N ARG A 593 -15.42 -1.26 -38.90
CA ARG A 593 -15.18 -1.41 -40.34
C ARG A 593 -14.89 -2.88 -40.64
N PRO A 594 -14.96 -3.34 -41.91
CA PRO A 594 -14.51 -4.69 -42.24
C PRO A 594 -13.09 -4.94 -41.72
N GLY A 595 -12.92 -5.94 -40.85
CA GLY A 595 -11.64 -6.27 -40.22
C GLY A 595 -11.24 -5.40 -39.02
N TYR A 596 -12.13 -4.53 -38.50
CA TYR A 596 -11.86 -3.70 -37.33
C TYR A 596 -13.10 -3.51 -36.46
N GLN A 597 -12.98 -3.79 -35.17
CA GLN A 597 -13.98 -3.46 -34.15
C GLN A 597 -13.33 -2.61 -33.04
N PRO A 598 -13.93 -1.48 -32.65
CA PRO A 598 -13.42 -0.66 -31.56
C PRO A 598 -13.58 -1.33 -30.19
N VAL A 599 -14.53 -2.26 -30.01
CA VAL A 599 -14.80 -2.92 -28.72
C VAL A 599 -14.82 -4.43 -28.87
N HIS A 600 -13.95 -5.12 -28.15
CA HIS A 600 -13.94 -6.58 -28.01
C HIS A 600 -14.42 -6.95 -26.61
N LEU A 601 -15.63 -7.50 -26.51
CA LEU A 601 -16.20 -7.97 -25.24
C LEU A 601 -15.92 -9.47 -25.05
N LEU A 602 -15.01 -9.79 -24.14
CA LEU A 602 -14.62 -11.16 -23.78
C LEU A 602 -15.45 -11.61 -22.56
N ALA A 603 -16.65 -12.13 -22.82
CA ALA A 603 -17.69 -12.42 -21.82
C ALA A 603 -17.56 -13.83 -21.19
N PHE A 604 -16.35 -14.25 -20.83
CA PHE A 604 -16.09 -15.56 -20.22
C PHE A 604 -14.98 -15.47 -19.16
N HIS A 605 -14.86 -16.51 -18.32
CA HIS A 605 -13.81 -16.57 -17.31
C HIS A 605 -12.44 -16.71 -17.99
N HIS A 606 -11.48 -15.90 -17.55
CA HIS A 606 -10.09 -15.96 -17.98
C HIS A 606 -9.22 -16.32 -16.78
N GLU A 607 -8.27 -17.21 -17.00
CA GLU A 607 -7.28 -17.57 -15.99
C GLU A 607 -6.29 -16.42 -15.77
N HIS A 608 -5.57 -16.46 -14.65
CA HIS A 608 -4.65 -15.39 -14.26
C HIS A 608 -3.57 -15.10 -15.32
N ASP A 609 -3.05 -16.14 -15.98
CA ASP A 609 -2.02 -16.00 -17.01
C ASP A 609 -2.57 -15.33 -18.27
N GLU A 610 -3.83 -15.60 -18.63
CA GLU A 610 -4.49 -14.97 -19.78
C GLU A 610 -4.76 -13.48 -19.52
N VAL A 611 -5.16 -13.14 -18.30
CA VAL A 611 -5.33 -11.74 -17.87
C VAL A 611 -3.98 -11.01 -17.85
N THR A 612 -2.92 -11.66 -17.37
CA THR A 612 -1.56 -11.11 -17.38
C THR A 612 -1.07 -10.87 -18.80
N GLU A 613 -1.34 -11.78 -19.75
CA GLU A 613 -1.04 -11.59 -21.17
C GLU A 613 -1.74 -10.34 -21.74
N LEU A 614 -3.02 -10.13 -21.39
CA LEU A 614 -3.78 -8.94 -21.81
C LEU A 614 -3.22 -7.65 -21.21
N PHE A 615 -2.86 -7.63 -19.92
CA PHE A 615 -2.23 -6.47 -19.29
C PHE A 615 -0.90 -6.10 -19.96
N ARG A 616 -0.08 -7.10 -20.28
CA ARG A 616 1.19 -6.91 -20.97
C ARG A 616 1.01 -6.42 -22.40
N ALA A 617 -0.05 -6.85 -23.09
CA ALA A 617 -0.36 -6.39 -24.44
C ALA A 617 -0.92 -4.95 -24.51
N ALA A 618 -1.64 -4.52 -23.46
CA ALA A 618 -2.42 -3.29 -23.46
C ALA A 618 -1.59 -2.03 -23.21
N ASP A 619 -1.81 -0.97 -23.99
CA ASP A 619 -1.22 0.36 -23.79
C ASP A 619 -1.90 1.13 -22.64
N ILE A 620 -3.18 0.83 -22.36
CA ILE A 620 -3.98 1.54 -21.35
C ILE A 620 -4.77 0.52 -20.51
N CYS A 621 -4.75 0.65 -19.20
CA CYS A 621 -5.67 -0.06 -18.29
C CYS A 621 -6.73 0.90 -17.78
N VAL A 622 -8.01 0.52 -17.89
CA VAL A 622 -9.15 1.37 -17.58
C VAL A 622 -9.97 0.77 -16.44
N VAL A 623 -9.85 1.35 -15.25
CA VAL A 623 -10.53 0.91 -14.03
C VAL A 623 -11.47 2.00 -13.55
N THR A 624 -12.73 1.93 -13.97
CA THR A 624 -13.74 3.00 -13.79
C THR A 624 -14.86 2.62 -12.82
N SER A 625 -14.54 1.87 -11.76
CA SER A 625 -15.55 1.43 -10.79
C SER A 625 -16.32 2.60 -10.17
N LEU A 626 -17.64 2.48 -10.09
CA LEU A 626 -18.53 3.50 -9.53
C LEU A 626 -18.39 3.57 -8.01
N HIS A 627 -18.17 2.41 -7.38
CA HIS A 627 -17.78 2.29 -5.99
C HIS A 627 -17.00 0.98 -5.84
N ASP A 628 -15.79 1.02 -5.27
CA ASP A 628 -14.99 -0.20 -5.07
C ASP A 628 -14.18 -0.08 -3.77
N GLY A 629 -14.17 -1.16 -2.98
CA GLY A 629 -13.45 -1.19 -1.70
C GLY A 629 -11.95 -0.91 -1.90
N MET A 630 -11.36 -1.48 -2.95
CA MET A 630 -9.96 -1.29 -3.33
C MET A 630 -9.76 -1.30 -4.84
N ASN A 631 -10.17 -2.38 -5.51
CA ASN A 631 -9.80 -2.78 -6.88
C ASN A 631 -8.34 -3.30 -7.01
N LEU A 632 -8.18 -4.62 -7.16
CA LEU A 632 -6.86 -5.25 -7.32
C LEU A 632 -6.39 -5.32 -8.77
N VAL A 633 -7.31 -5.27 -9.74
CA VAL A 633 -6.99 -5.31 -11.18
C VAL A 633 -6.00 -4.20 -11.56
N CYS A 634 -6.19 -3.00 -11.03
CA CYS A 634 -5.24 -1.91 -11.27
C CYS A 634 -3.82 -2.21 -10.75
N LYS A 635 -3.70 -2.91 -9.61
CA LYS A 635 -2.41 -3.30 -9.02
C LYS A 635 -1.77 -4.45 -9.79
N GLU A 636 -2.57 -5.38 -10.30
CA GLU A 636 -2.10 -6.47 -11.18
C GLU A 636 -1.55 -5.93 -12.50
N PHE A 637 -2.25 -4.97 -13.13
CA PHE A 637 -1.74 -4.28 -14.33
C PHE A 637 -0.40 -3.60 -14.06
N VAL A 638 -0.31 -2.82 -12.98
CA VAL A 638 0.93 -2.12 -12.57
C VAL A 638 2.08 -3.12 -12.36
N ALA A 639 1.82 -4.25 -11.69
CA ALA A 639 2.83 -5.29 -11.47
C ALA A 639 3.27 -6.00 -12.76
N ALA A 640 2.36 -6.21 -13.70
CA ALA A 640 2.61 -6.88 -14.97
C ALA A 640 3.43 -6.05 -15.98
N ARG A 641 3.53 -4.73 -15.81
CA ARG A 641 4.29 -3.81 -16.69
C ARG A 641 5.73 -3.59 -16.23
N ASP A 642 6.56 -4.61 -16.40
CA ASP A 642 8.00 -4.58 -16.05
C ASP A 642 8.87 -3.74 -17.00
N ASP A 643 8.30 -3.21 -18.08
CA ASP A 643 8.92 -2.21 -18.97
C ASP A 643 8.71 -0.76 -18.54
N ASP A 644 8.03 -0.55 -17.40
CA ASP A 644 7.59 0.75 -16.90
C ASP A 644 6.78 1.54 -17.95
N LEU A 645 6.05 0.89 -18.86
CA LEU A 645 5.20 1.56 -19.85
C LEU A 645 3.71 1.23 -19.64
N GLY A 646 2.87 1.94 -20.38
CA GLY A 646 1.41 1.85 -20.27
C GLY A 646 0.83 2.86 -19.28
N VAL A 647 -0.46 3.13 -19.42
CA VAL A 647 -1.15 4.16 -18.63
C VAL A 647 -2.32 3.55 -17.86
N LEU A 648 -2.38 3.82 -16.56
CA LEU A 648 -3.52 3.46 -15.72
C LEU A 648 -4.50 4.64 -15.63
N ILE A 649 -5.75 4.42 -16.03
CA ILE A 649 -6.89 5.29 -15.76
C ILE A 649 -7.67 4.67 -14.60
N LEU A 650 -7.88 5.44 -13.53
CA LEU A 650 -8.42 4.92 -12.28
C LEU A 650 -9.53 5.80 -11.72
N SER A 651 -10.65 5.19 -11.34
CA SER A 651 -11.76 5.87 -10.69
C SER A 651 -11.36 6.39 -9.32
N ARG A 652 -11.71 7.64 -9.01
CA ARG A 652 -11.58 8.20 -7.65
C ARG A 652 -12.41 7.49 -6.58
N PHE A 653 -13.39 6.67 -6.99
CA PHE A 653 -14.25 5.89 -6.10
C PHE A 653 -13.76 4.46 -5.86
N ALA A 654 -12.59 4.10 -6.41
CA ALA A 654 -11.87 2.89 -6.03
C ALA A 654 -10.91 3.20 -4.87
N GLY A 655 -10.86 2.34 -3.86
CA GLY A 655 -9.93 2.51 -2.73
C GLY A 655 -8.46 2.65 -3.17
N ALA A 656 -8.06 1.99 -4.27
CA ALA A 656 -6.71 2.06 -4.83
C ALA A 656 -6.30 3.48 -5.25
N ALA A 657 -7.25 4.37 -5.57
CA ALA A 657 -6.94 5.76 -5.93
C ALA A 657 -6.31 6.56 -4.79
N ARG A 658 -6.37 6.05 -3.54
CA ARG A 658 -5.70 6.65 -2.38
C ARG A 658 -4.20 6.31 -2.32
N GLU A 659 -3.78 5.23 -2.98
CA GLU A 659 -2.38 4.79 -3.03
C GLU A 659 -1.75 5.08 -4.40
N LEU A 660 -2.54 5.06 -5.48
CA LEU A 660 -2.09 5.14 -6.86
C LEU A 660 -2.37 6.52 -7.49
N ALA A 661 -1.88 7.59 -6.87
CA ALA A 661 -2.17 8.97 -7.26
C ALA A 661 -1.57 9.36 -8.62
N GLU A 662 -0.52 8.68 -9.07
CA GLU A 662 0.12 8.92 -10.38
C GLU A 662 -0.67 8.34 -11.56
N ALA A 663 -1.74 7.58 -11.32
CA ALA A 663 -2.71 7.21 -12.34
C ALA A 663 -3.47 8.45 -12.86
N LEU A 664 -4.10 8.33 -14.03
CA LEU A 664 -5.08 9.32 -14.48
C LEU A 664 -6.37 9.12 -13.69
N ILE A 665 -6.51 9.86 -12.59
CA ILE A 665 -7.69 9.78 -11.72
C ILE A 665 -8.89 10.46 -12.37
N VAL A 666 -9.98 9.70 -12.55
CA VAL A 666 -11.21 10.18 -13.20
C VAL A 666 -12.43 10.05 -12.30
N ASN A 667 -13.43 10.88 -12.54
CA ASN A 667 -14.80 10.63 -12.11
C ASN A 667 -15.55 9.80 -13.20
N PRO A 668 -15.86 8.51 -12.97
CA PRO A 668 -16.53 7.67 -13.96
C PRO A 668 -17.95 8.14 -14.33
N TYR A 669 -18.60 8.96 -13.49
CA TYR A 669 -19.89 9.57 -13.83
C TYR A 669 -19.76 10.72 -14.84
N HIS A 670 -18.55 11.22 -15.07
CA HIS A 670 -18.26 12.28 -16.01
C HIS A 670 -17.63 11.68 -17.28
N VAL A 671 -18.50 11.29 -18.22
CA VAL A 671 -18.12 10.60 -19.46
C VAL A 671 -17.10 11.40 -20.28
N GLU A 672 -17.23 12.73 -20.33
CA GLU A 672 -16.27 13.63 -21.01
C GLU A 672 -14.87 13.54 -20.42
N GLU A 673 -14.71 13.62 -19.10
CA GLU A 673 -13.40 13.50 -18.44
C GLU A 673 -12.77 12.14 -18.65
N THR A 674 -13.57 11.07 -18.65
CA THR A 674 -13.05 9.73 -18.93
C THR A 674 -12.61 9.60 -20.40
N ALA A 675 -13.36 10.18 -21.34
CA ALA A 675 -12.97 10.25 -22.75
C ALA A 675 -11.68 11.07 -22.95
N ASP A 676 -11.56 12.20 -22.25
CA ASP A 676 -10.35 13.04 -22.25
C ASP A 676 -9.15 12.30 -21.68
N ALA A 677 -9.34 11.53 -20.61
CA ALA A 677 -8.32 10.69 -20.03
C ALA A 677 -7.88 9.57 -20.98
N LEU A 678 -8.80 8.94 -21.70
CA LEU A 678 -8.47 7.92 -22.72
C LEU A 678 -7.61 8.51 -23.84
N ASN A 679 -7.99 9.68 -24.38
CA ASN A 679 -7.19 10.35 -25.40
C ASN A 679 -5.82 10.81 -24.87
N ARG A 680 -5.77 11.34 -23.64
CA ARG A 680 -4.51 11.70 -22.99
C ARG A 680 -3.61 10.49 -22.80
N ALA A 681 -4.16 9.37 -22.35
CA ALA A 681 -3.43 8.12 -22.19
C ALA A 681 -2.86 7.63 -23.52
N ALA A 682 -3.68 7.64 -24.58
CA ALA A 682 -3.29 7.20 -25.91
C ALA A 682 -2.25 8.11 -26.61
N THR A 683 -2.14 9.36 -26.17
CA THR A 683 -1.15 10.35 -26.68
C THR A 683 -0.01 10.65 -25.70
N MET A 684 0.06 9.95 -24.56
CA MET A 684 1.02 10.22 -23.50
C MET A 684 2.46 9.96 -23.95
N PRO A 685 3.40 10.91 -23.82
CA PRO A 685 4.80 10.68 -24.14
C PRO A 685 5.41 9.55 -23.31
N LEU A 686 6.28 8.73 -23.92
CA LEU A 686 6.90 7.57 -23.26
C LEU A 686 7.67 7.95 -21.97
N ALA A 687 8.25 9.16 -21.91
CA ALA A 687 8.91 9.65 -20.71
C ALA A 687 7.93 9.82 -19.53
N GLU A 688 6.75 10.41 -19.78
CA GLU A 688 5.71 10.56 -18.76
C GLU A 688 5.14 9.19 -18.34
N GLN A 689 4.95 8.26 -19.28
CA GLN A 689 4.49 6.90 -18.96
C GLN A 689 5.44 6.21 -17.99
N ARG A 690 6.77 6.29 -18.24
CA ARG A 690 7.80 5.71 -17.39
C ARG A 690 7.82 6.27 -15.99
N GLU A 691 7.75 7.59 -15.85
CA GLU A 691 7.74 8.23 -14.53
C GLU A 691 6.51 7.82 -13.72
N ARG A 692 5.33 7.82 -14.33
CA ARG A 692 4.09 7.39 -13.67
C ARG A 692 4.13 5.91 -13.29
N MET A 693 4.46 5.03 -14.24
CA MET A 693 4.46 3.59 -14.00
C MET A 693 5.50 3.16 -12.98
N ALA A 694 6.72 3.73 -13.02
CA ALA A 694 7.75 3.44 -12.03
C ALA A 694 7.30 3.84 -10.61
N SER A 695 6.64 4.98 -10.45
CA SER A 695 6.06 5.40 -9.17
C SER A 695 4.98 4.43 -8.68
N LEU A 696 4.02 4.09 -9.56
CA LEU A 696 2.95 3.14 -9.24
C LEU A 696 3.50 1.77 -8.83
N ARG A 697 4.51 1.27 -9.56
CA ARG A 697 5.18 -0.01 -9.28
C ARG A 697 5.90 0.01 -7.95
N SER A 698 6.62 1.08 -7.63
CA SER A 698 7.27 1.24 -6.32
C SER A 698 6.25 1.15 -5.19
N THR A 699 5.12 1.85 -5.32
CA THR A 699 4.05 1.81 -4.31
C THR A 699 3.46 0.41 -4.17
N VAL A 700 3.06 -0.26 -5.27
CA VAL A 700 2.46 -1.61 -5.18
C VAL A 700 3.43 -2.65 -4.62
N ARG A 701 4.73 -2.54 -4.95
CA ARG A 701 5.79 -3.40 -4.42
C ARG A 701 5.97 -3.24 -2.91
N GLU A 702 6.01 -2.00 -2.44
CA GLU A 702 6.22 -1.67 -1.02
C GLU A 702 4.96 -1.95 -0.16
N TYR A 703 3.78 -1.68 -0.72
CA TYR A 703 2.47 -1.86 -0.09
C TYR A 703 1.79 -3.10 -0.63
N ASN A 704 2.46 -4.24 -0.52
CA ASN A 704 1.96 -5.54 -0.99
C ASN A 704 1.11 -6.28 0.07
N VAL A 705 0.55 -7.42 -0.31
CA VAL A 705 -0.35 -8.20 0.55
C VAL A 705 0.28 -8.71 1.85
N PHE A 706 1.58 -8.98 1.85
CA PHE A 706 2.29 -9.41 3.05
C PHE A 706 2.40 -8.29 4.07
N ARG A 707 2.55 -7.03 3.62
CA ARG A 707 2.48 -5.85 4.49
C ARG A 707 1.09 -5.67 5.07
N TRP A 708 0.04 -5.85 4.26
CA TRP A 708 -1.35 -5.77 4.71
C TRP A 708 -1.61 -6.74 5.86
N ALA A 709 -1.30 -8.03 5.67
CA ALA A 709 -1.46 -9.04 6.71
C ALA A 709 -0.53 -8.81 7.91
N GLY A 710 0.73 -8.47 7.66
CA GLY A 710 1.74 -8.23 8.70
C GLY A 710 1.36 -7.07 9.63
N ARG A 711 0.78 -5.99 9.10
CA ARG A 711 0.28 -4.88 9.93
C ARG A 711 -0.87 -5.33 10.83
N MET A 712 -1.88 -5.98 10.28
CA MET A 712 -3.05 -6.42 11.05
C MET A 712 -2.67 -7.44 12.13
N LEU A 713 -1.79 -8.38 11.82
CA LEU A 713 -1.29 -9.38 12.77
C LEU A 713 -0.38 -8.79 13.84
N ASN A 714 0.45 -7.80 13.49
CA ASN A 714 1.26 -7.07 14.47
C ASN A 714 0.37 -6.29 15.46
N ASP A 715 -0.71 -5.70 14.98
CA ASP A 715 -1.67 -4.98 15.83
C ASP A 715 -2.41 -5.96 16.75
N ALA A 716 -2.75 -7.14 16.25
CA ALA A 716 -3.29 -8.23 17.06
C ALA A 716 -2.30 -8.69 18.15
N GLY A 717 -1.01 -8.83 17.81
CA GLY A 717 0.05 -9.18 18.76
C GLY A 717 0.20 -8.13 19.87
N ARG A 718 0.17 -6.83 19.52
CA ARG A 718 0.19 -5.73 20.49
C ARG A 718 -1.01 -5.75 21.43
N TRP A 719 -2.20 -6.00 20.89
CA TRP A 719 -3.43 -6.16 21.67
C TRP A 719 -3.35 -7.31 22.68
N ARG A 720 -2.87 -8.49 22.24
CA ARG A 720 -2.69 -9.64 23.14
C ARG A 720 -1.66 -9.36 24.24
N LEU A 721 -0.57 -8.68 23.91
CA LEU A 721 0.43 -8.29 24.91
C LEU A 721 -0.19 -7.38 25.98
N ARG A 722 -0.96 -6.36 25.58
CA ARG A 722 -1.67 -5.46 26.49
C ARG A 722 -2.62 -6.24 27.41
N ALA A 723 -3.48 -7.09 26.85
CA ALA A 723 -4.40 -7.91 27.63
C ALA A 723 -3.69 -8.83 28.64
N ARG A 724 -2.57 -9.45 28.24
CA ARG A 724 -1.74 -10.29 29.13
C ARG A 724 -1.05 -9.49 30.25
N ILE A 725 -0.71 -8.23 30.01
CA ILE A 725 -0.15 -7.34 31.04
C ILE A 725 -1.26 -6.91 32.01
N GLU A 726 -2.41 -6.46 31.50
CA GLU A 726 -3.55 -6.07 32.34
C GLU A 726 -4.04 -7.22 33.23
N ALA A 727 -4.12 -8.45 32.69
CA ALA A 727 -4.47 -9.64 33.46
C ALA A 727 -3.42 -10.02 34.53
N ARG A 728 -2.13 -9.65 34.34
CA ARG A 728 -1.08 -9.83 35.35
C ARG A 728 -1.16 -8.75 36.43
N VAL A 729 -1.40 -7.50 36.04
CA VAL A 729 -1.58 -6.38 36.98
C VAL A 729 -2.79 -6.61 37.89
N ARG A 730 -3.93 -7.04 37.34
CA ARG A 730 -5.13 -7.35 38.15
C ARG A 730 -4.87 -8.44 39.19
N ARG A 731 -4.12 -9.50 38.82
CA ARG A 731 -3.74 -10.57 39.75
C ARG A 731 -2.93 -10.04 40.94
N HIS A 732 -1.97 -9.16 40.68
CA HIS A 732 -1.15 -8.52 41.73
C HIS A 732 -1.89 -7.49 42.59
N GLN A 733 -3.11 -7.08 42.23
CA GLN A 733 -3.94 -6.17 43.03
C GLN A 733 -4.96 -6.91 43.91
N THR A 734 -5.21 -8.19 43.62
CA THR A 734 -6.11 -9.06 44.38
C THR A 734 -5.40 -9.96 45.40
N ASP A 735 -4.07 -10.05 45.31
CA ASP A 735 -3.17 -10.65 46.31
C ASP A 735 -2.65 -9.56 47.25
#